data_AF-A0A2Z5JVF2-F1
#
_entry.id   AF-A0A2Z5JVF2-F1
#
_cell.length_a   1.000
_cell.length_b   1.000
_cell.length_c   1.000
_cell.angle_alpha   90.00
_cell.angle_beta   90.00
_cell.angle_gamma   90.00
#
_symmetry.space_group_name_H-M   'P 1'
#
loop_
_entity.id
_entity.type
_entity.pdbx_description
1 polymer ?
#
loop_
_entity_poly.entity_id
_entity_poly.type
_entity_poly.pdbx_seq_one_letter_code
_entity_poly.pdbx_strand_id
1 'polypeptide(L)'
;MAPRPAVEDVLPLSPTQEGMVFHALYDEHARDVYTGQLVIRLEGSLDQGRLRTAADALLARHANLRAAFRTQRSGRRVQVIAGGIRTPWRATDLTGLPPAERQTAFEDLLARDRETRFDLARPPLLRVRLVAFGDRDHRLLISSHHLLWDGWSAPVLVRELFRLYTSGGDPAALPPVRPYRDYLAWLSRQDRAAAEQAWRAALDGLDEPSLIAPEARDLPAGQPGRHVVELSERETTALTATARANGVTVSTVLQGLWAVLLARHTGRLDVVLGATVSGRDADVPGIESMVGLFINTLPVRVRLRPAEPLADLLRRVQSEQAALLGHQHLGLAGVQRATGQGLLFDTLLVFESYPIDDEGIVRALGPDGPRMTEVSVRDATHYPLTLTALPGDRLTLTFSHQPTALDHATVTGIAAALHRLIRAFTEEPDRLVGRLDTAPHDERRAAAPGQRHTASYDERRAAAPDQWHTASYDERRAAAPGQRHTASYDERRAAAPDQRHTASYDERRAAAPDQWHTASYDERRAAAPGQWHTASYDERRAAAPGQWHTASYDERRAATPGQRHTASYDERRAAAPDQWHTASYDERRAAAPDQWHTASYDERRAATPGQRHTAVRDLFEEQAARTPLATAVHHGDTTLTFAQLDAAADGLAAALLARGAGPESVVAVALPRGPDLVTALLATLKAGAACMPVDPSYPPERIALMLTDARPRLVVSDQETARRLALDPKSVCDPGETSTAVPRPPLSPDHPAYVVFTSGSTGRPKGVLGTQRALANRLAWGRTLTDGPAGVRVAKSPISFIDGLTELLGALVAGEAVALADDGTTGDPTALAALASRHRATLLTAVPSLYTTLVESAPPGSFDSVRTWISSGEPLTTDLAHQLTARWPKARLVNLYGCSEAAGDSLAHVHADDESRAGRRDADPAEPRRRTAGTVPLGRPIAGTRVHVLDPFLSPAPTGAVGELYLAGDGLARGYLNQPGRTAERFVADPFGPPGSRLYRTGDLARLRPDGTVEFLGRADQQVKIRGFRVEPGEIEAAARALPGVRAAAVVAREDGTAPRRLVAYVEPDTGAGRRPEPAGLRHALAERLPAHLVPAAVVVLEALPLTPSGKLDRRALPAPDFTRASTFDPPRTEPEKALCALFAEVLEVERVGLHDDFFALGGDSIVSVRLADRARRAGLGLSPRDVFTHRTPAGLARSLPDGTAPEEEFSATAEPLVTLSRSQLDNVKARWRSR
;
A
#
# COMPACT_ATOMS: atom_id res chain seq x y z
N MET A 1 6.21 8.98 -58.34
CA MET A 1 6.07 7.70 -57.61
C MET A 1 7.22 6.78 -58.00
N ALA A 2 7.94 6.20 -57.06
CA ALA A 2 8.87 5.10 -57.37
C ALA A 2 8.07 3.85 -57.81
N PRO A 3 8.61 3.00 -58.69
CA PRO A 3 7.95 1.74 -59.06
C PRO A 3 7.76 0.87 -57.81
N ARG A 4 6.58 0.26 -57.67
CA ARG A 4 6.35 -0.73 -56.61
C ARG A 4 7.16 -1.99 -56.95
N PRO A 5 7.90 -2.60 -55.99
CA PRO A 5 8.61 -3.84 -56.24
C PRO A 5 7.61 -4.96 -56.59
N ALA A 6 8.06 -5.91 -57.41
CA ALA A 6 7.25 -7.07 -57.78
C ALA A 6 6.94 -7.92 -56.55
N VAL A 7 5.74 -8.52 -56.49
CA VAL A 7 5.37 -9.45 -55.42
C VAL A 7 5.78 -10.86 -55.85
N GLU A 8 6.61 -11.53 -55.05
CA GLU A 8 7.02 -12.93 -55.27
C GLU A 8 6.09 -13.92 -54.57
N ASP A 9 5.63 -13.61 -53.35
CA ASP A 9 4.78 -14.50 -52.56
C ASP A 9 3.94 -13.70 -51.54
N VAL A 10 2.88 -14.32 -51.01
CA VAL A 10 2.03 -13.78 -49.94
C VAL A 10 1.79 -14.84 -48.86
N LEU A 11 2.31 -14.60 -47.66
CA LEU A 11 2.30 -15.53 -46.54
C LEU A 11 1.37 -15.05 -45.41
N PRO A 12 0.78 -15.95 -44.60
CA PRO A 12 0.12 -15.57 -43.34
C PRO A 12 1.16 -15.06 -42.32
N LEU A 13 0.71 -14.44 -41.22
CA LEU A 13 1.57 -14.09 -40.09
C LEU A 13 1.61 -15.25 -39.09
N SER A 14 2.73 -15.43 -38.38
CA SER A 14 2.71 -16.20 -37.13
C SER A 14 1.99 -15.42 -36.01
N PRO A 15 1.48 -16.08 -34.94
CA PRO A 15 0.83 -15.40 -33.82
C PRO A 15 1.67 -14.30 -33.17
N THR A 16 2.99 -14.50 -33.04
CA THR A 16 3.93 -13.47 -32.55
C THR A 16 3.98 -12.28 -33.50
N GLN A 17 4.07 -12.53 -34.82
CA GLN A 17 4.04 -11.46 -35.83
C GLN A 17 2.71 -10.69 -35.79
N GLU A 18 1.57 -11.37 -35.64
CA GLU A 18 0.25 -10.72 -35.56
C GLU A 18 0.15 -9.75 -34.38
N GLY A 19 0.63 -10.15 -33.20
CA GLY A 19 0.71 -9.30 -32.01
C GLY A 19 1.64 -8.09 -32.20
N MET A 20 2.84 -8.30 -32.73
CA MET A 20 3.81 -7.22 -32.97
C MET A 20 3.29 -6.19 -33.99
N VAL A 21 2.69 -6.61 -35.12
CA VAL A 21 2.07 -5.67 -36.07
C VAL A 21 0.86 -4.95 -35.45
N PHE A 22 0.17 -5.56 -34.48
CA PHE A 22 -0.93 -4.87 -33.77
C PHE A 22 -0.38 -3.72 -32.91
N HIS A 23 0.61 -3.97 -32.07
CA HIS A 23 1.24 -2.94 -31.23
C HIS A 23 1.89 -1.82 -32.07
N ALA A 24 2.71 -2.17 -33.06
CA ALA A 24 3.46 -1.20 -33.87
C ALA A 24 2.58 -0.26 -34.72
N LEU A 25 1.32 -0.64 -35.00
CA LEU A 25 0.34 0.19 -35.70
C LEU A 25 -0.64 0.94 -34.76
N TYR A 26 -0.76 0.55 -33.49
CA TYR A 26 -1.67 1.21 -32.55
C TYR A 26 -0.96 2.35 -31.80
N ASP A 27 0.32 2.16 -31.47
CA ASP A 27 1.15 3.18 -30.86
C ASP A 27 1.90 3.97 -31.94
N GLU A 28 1.19 4.91 -32.59
CA GLU A 28 1.76 5.79 -33.62
C GLU A 28 2.62 6.92 -33.03
N HIS A 29 2.56 7.18 -31.71
CA HIS A 29 3.12 8.39 -31.08
C HIS A 29 4.34 8.14 -30.17
N ALA A 30 4.59 6.91 -29.69
CA ALA A 30 5.81 6.58 -28.93
C ALA A 30 6.99 6.16 -29.84
N ARG A 31 8.03 5.54 -29.27
CA ARG A 31 9.12 4.88 -30.02
C ARG A 31 8.70 3.44 -30.40
N ASP A 32 9.12 2.96 -31.57
CA ASP A 32 8.90 1.57 -31.97
C ASP A 32 9.84 0.63 -31.21
N VAL A 33 9.30 -0.01 -30.18
CA VAL A 33 10.01 -0.95 -29.29
C VAL A 33 10.50 -2.22 -29.99
N TYR A 34 10.05 -2.52 -31.22
CA TYR A 34 10.44 -3.73 -31.94
C TYR A 34 11.56 -3.52 -32.96
N THR A 35 12.21 -2.35 -32.95
CA THR A 35 13.45 -2.07 -33.71
C THR A 35 14.68 -2.51 -32.92
N GLY A 36 15.25 -3.66 -33.30
CA GLY A 36 16.48 -4.21 -32.75
C GLY A 36 17.72 -3.79 -33.56
N GLN A 37 18.87 -3.72 -32.87
CA GLN A 37 20.17 -3.35 -33.46
C GLN A 37 21.22 -4.41 -33.15
N LEU A 38 21.79 -5.02 -34.19
CA LEU A 38 22.97 -5.88 -34.10
C LEU A 38 24.20 -5.07 -34.49
N VAL A 39 25.18 -4.98 -33.59
CA VAL A 39 26.43 -4.23 -33.78
C VAL A 39 27.61 -5.20 -33.73
N ILE A 40 28.38 -5.25 -34.81
CA ILE A 40 29.54 -6.13 -34.96
C ILE A 40 30.80 -5.27 -35.09
N ARG A 41 31.80 -5.51 -34.25
CA ARG A 41 33.13 -4.90 -34.35
C ARG A 41 34.04 -5.74 -35.23
N LEU A 42 34.69 -5.07 -36.18
CA LEU A 42 35.55 -5.69 -37.19
C LEU A 42 36.92 -5.00 -37.20
N GLU A 43 37.97 -5.76 -36.92
CA GLU A 43 39.35 -5.29 -36.89
C GLU A 43 40.16 -5.91 -38.05
N GLY A 44 40.77 -5.08 -38.89
CA GLY A 44 41.56 -5.54 -40.03
C GLY A 44 41.22 -4.78 -41.32
N SER A 45 41.59 -5.36 -42.45
CA SER A 45 41.29 -4.82 -43.78
C SER A 45 39.91 -5.29 -44.24
N LEU A 46 39.00 -4.36 -44.52
CA LEU A 46 37.62 -4.64 -44.90
C LEU A 46 37.31 -4.10 -46.31
N ASP A 47 36.87 -4.97 -47.22
CA ASP A 47 36.32 -4.56 -48.51
C ASP A 47 34.83 -4.23 -48.36
N GLN A 48 34.51 -2.94 -48.33
CA GLN A 48 33.13 -2.46 -48.24
C GLN A 48 32.26 -2.89 -49.44
N GLY A 49 32.83 -2.97 -50.64
CA GLY A 49 32.10 -3.38 -51.85
C GLY A 49 31.68 -4.85 -51.75
N ARG A 50 32.63 -5.71 -51.37
CA ARG A 50 32.40 -7.15 -51.15
C ARG A 50 31.42 -7.41 -50.02
N LEU A 51 31.50 -6.66 -48.90
CA LEU A 51 30.55 -6.78 -47.79
C LEU A 51 29.13 -6.33 -48.19
N ARG A 52 28.99 -5.30 -49.02
CA ARG A 52 27.69 -4.88 -49.56
C ARG A 52 27.10 -5.93 -50.49
N THR A 53 27.91 -6.53 -51.37
CA THR A 53 27.48 -7.65 -52.23
C THR A 53 27.03 -8.86 -51.40
N ALA A 54 27.74 -9.18 -50.32
CA ALA A 54 27.36 -10.24 -49.40
C ALA A 54 26.01 -9.97 -48.69
N ALA A 55 25.77 -8.72 -48.28
CA ALA A 55 24.49 -8.32 -47.69
C ALA A 55 23.33 -8.40 -48.70
N ASP A 56 23.53 -7.96 -49.95
CA ASP A 56 22.53 -8.10 -51.03
C ASP A 56 22.23 -9.58 -51.34
N ALA A 57 23.24 -10.46 -51.34
CA ALA A 57 23.06 -11.90 -51.52
C ALA A 57 22.30 -12.55 -50.34
N LEU A 58 22.59 -12.15 -49.10
CA LEU A 58 21.89 -12.62 -47.91
C LEU A 58 20.41 -12.21 -47.91
N LEU A 59 20.11 -10.96 -48.32
CA LEU A 59 18.75 -10.43 -48.45
C LEU A 59 17.96 -11.17 -49.55
N ALA A 60 18.61 -11.52 -50.66
CA ALA A 60 17.99 -12.30 -51.73
C ALA A 60 17.65 -13.72 -51.29
N ARG A 61 18.59 -14.38 -50.57
CA ARG A 61 18.51 -15.77 -50.08
C ARG A 61 17.34 -16.03 -49.13
N HIS A 62 17.03 -15.09 -48.24
CA HIS A 62 15.98 -15.27 -47.22
C HIS A 62 14.73 -14.44 -47.53
N ALA A 63 13.69 -15.10 -48.06
CA ALA A 63 12.46 -14.44 -48.52
C ALA A 63 11.78 -13.57 -47.44
N ASN A 64 11.74 -14.01 -46.19
CA ASN A 64 11.13 -13.28 -45.07
C ASN A 64 11.82 -11.94 -44.78
N LEU A 65 13.10 -11.76 -45.11
CA LEU A 65 13.80 -10.47 -44.93
C LEU A 65 13.30 -9.38 -45.89
N ARG A 66 12.63 -9.80 -46.96
CA ARG A 66 12.03 -8.94 -47.99
C ARG A 66 10.51 -8.78 -47.79
N ALA A 67 9.99 -9.16 -46.61
CA ALA A 67 8.58 -9.05 -46.26
C ALA A 67 8.15 -7.61 -45.97
N ALA A 68 6.94 -7.28 -46.38
CA ALA A 68 6.16 -6.13 -45.93
C ALA A 68 4.84 -6.60 -45.33
N PHE A 69 4.37 -5.96 -44.27
CA PHE A 69 3.16 -6.33 -43.56
C PHE A 69 2.02 -5.42 -43.99
N ARG A 70 0.93 -6.02 -44.49
CA ARG A 70 -0.22 -5.28 -45.04
C ARG A 70 -1.54 -5.90 -44.61
N THR A 71 -2.51 -5.03 -44.33
CA THR A 71 -3.90 -5.41 -44.08
C THR A 71 -4.64 -5.54 -45.42
N GLN A 72 -5.23 -6.70 -45.69
CA GLN A 72 -6.11 -6.94 -46.83
C GLN A 72 -7.45 -6.21 -46.64
N ARG A 73 -8.23 -6.00 -47.71
CA ARG A 73 -9.59 -5.39 -47.62
C ARG A 73 -10.55 -6.18 -46.71
N SER A 74 -10.28 -7.46 -46.49
CA SER A 74 -11.01 -8.33 -45.54
C SER A 74 -10.62 -8.14 -44.07
N GLY A 75 -9.74 -7.18 -43.74
CA GLY A 75 -9.19 -6.99 -42.40
C GLY A 75 -8.06 -7.94 -42.02
N ARG A 76 -7.87 -9.06 -42.76
CA ARG A 76 -6.79 -10.02 -42.49
C ARG A 76 -5.42 -9.42 -42.83
N ARG A 77 -4.45 -9.57 -41.92
CA ARG A 77 -3.06 -9.14 -42.13
C ARG A 77 -2.27 -10.24 -42.85
N VAL A 78 -1.37 -9.84 -43.75
CA VAL A 78 -0.50 -10.75 -44.54
C VAL A 78 0.91 -10.20 -44.67
N GLN A 79 1.88 -11.10 -44.84
CA GLN A 79 3.24 -10.81 -45.28
C GLN A 79 3.28 -10.83 -46.81
N VAL A 80 3.78 -9.78 -47.43
CA VAL A 80 3.98 -9.65 -48.88
C VAL A 80 5.48 -9.68 -49.14
N ILE A 81 5.96 -10.74 -49.81
CA ILE A 81 7.38 -10.91 -50.13
C ILE A 81 7.68 -10.16 -51.43
N ALA A 82 8.64 -9.24 -51.38
CA ALA A 82 8.94 -8.35 -52.50
C ALA A 82 10.27 -8.71 -53.19
N GLY A 83 10.24 -8.84 -54.51
CA GLY A 83 11.36 -9.22 -55.35
C GLY A 83 12.22 -8.07 -55.84
N GLY A 84 13.47 -8.38 -56.19
CA GLY A 84 14.42 -7.42 -56.78
C GLY A 84 14.91 -6.29 -55.86
N ILE A 85 14.73 -6.43 -54.54
CA ILE A 85 15.14 -5.45 -53.54
C ILE A 85 16.62 -5.61 -53.19
N ARG A 86 17.32 -4.48 -53.03
CA ARG A 86 18.70 -4.41 -52.50
C ARG A 86 18.70 -3.87 -51.07
N THR A 87 19.78 -4.15 -50.35
CA THR A 87 20.01 -3.73 -48.97
C THR A 87 20.12 -2.21 -48.86
N PRO A 88 19.32 -1.54 -48.00
CA PRO A 88 19.53 -0.14 -47.66
C PRO A 88 20.86 0.03 -46.94
N TRP A 89 21.87 0.49 -47.67
CA TRP A 89 23.26 0.63 -47.18
C TRP A 89 23.62 2.08 -46.90
N ARG A 90 24.25 2.35 -45.76
CA ARG A 90 24.90 3.64 -45.44
C ARG A 90 26.35 3.42 -45.03
N ALA A 91 27.21 4.36 -45.39
CA ALA A 91 28.55 4.48 -44.82
C ALA A 91 28.58 5.72 -43.91
N THR A 92 29.38 5.69 -42.85
CA THR A 92 29.64 6.86 -42.00
C THR A 92 31.09 6.82 -41.55
N ASP A 93 31.80 7.92 -41.71
CA ASP A 93 33.19 8.03 -41.30
C ASP A 93 33.29 8.87 -40.02
N LEU A 94 33.85 8.28 -38.96
CA LEU A 94 34.13 8.96 -37.69
C LEU A 94 35.64 9.14 -37.47
N THR A 95 36.50 8.75 -38.41
CA THR A 95 37.96 8.86 -38.27
C THR A 95 38.44 10.30 -38.18
N GLY A 96 37.70 11.25 -38.76
CA GLY A 96 37.95 12.68 -38.64
C GLY A 96 37.68 13.29 -37.25
N LEU A 97 37.02 12.56 -36.33
CA LEU A 97 36.79 13.02 -34.95
C LEU A 97 37.97 12.65 -34.03
N PRO A 98 38.22 13.41 -32.94
CA PRO A 98 39.13 13.01 -31.89
C PRO A 98 38.77 11.63 -31.30
N PRO A 99 39.75 10.76 -30.98
CA PRO A 99 39.46 9.39 -30.50
C PRO A 99 38.53 9.33 -29.28
N ALA A 100 38.60 10.32 -28.39
CA ALA A 100 37.73 10.43 -27.21
C ALA A 100 36.25 10.74 -27.56
N GLU A 101 35.98 11.36 -28.70
CA GLU A 101 34.63 11.75 -29.13
C GLU A 101 33.95 10.70 -30.04
N ARG A 102 34.74 9.85 -30.70
CA ARG A 102 34.23 8.82 -31.63
C ARG A 102 33.20 7.89 -31.00
N GLN A 103 33.40 7.50 -29.74
CA GLN A 103 32.46 6.62 -29.03
C GLN A 103 31.13 7.33 -28.77
N THR A 104 31.15 8.57 -28.27
CA THR A 104 29.93 9.37 -28.04
C THR A 104 29.17 9.60 -29.34
N ALA A 105 29.87 10.00 -30.41
CA ALA A 105 29.26 10.20 -31.73
C ALA A 105 28.64 8.92 -32.31
N PHE A 106 29.21 7.75 -31.99
CA PHE A 106 28.66 6.45 -32.38
C PHE A 106 27.45 6.04 -31.53
N GLU A 107 27.44 6.30 -30.22
CA GLU A 107 26.25 6.10 -29.37
C GLU A 107 25.09 7.00 -29.80
N ASP A 108 25.34 8.28 -30.11
CA ASP A 108 24.34 9.19 -30.67
C ASP A 108 23.83 8.74 -32.04
N LEU A 109 24.68 8.09 -32.84
CA LEU A 109 24.31 7.49 -34.11
C LEU A 109 23.40 6.27 -33.89
N LEU A 110 23.73 5.41 -32.94
CA LEU A 110 22.91 4.24 -32.56
C LEU A 110 21.53 4.67 -32.06
N ALA A 111 21.47 5.69 -31.21
CA ALA A 111 20.23 6.25 -30.68
C ALA A 111 19.34 6.82 -31.81
N ARG A 112 19.86 7.74 -32.63
CA ARG A 112 19.13 8.35 -33.75
C ARG A 112 18.70 7.35 -34.82
N ASP A 113 19.50 6.32 -35.07
CA ASP A 113 19.10 5.24 -35.96
C ASP A 113 17.90 4.48 -35.36
N ARG A 114 17.92 4.11 -34.08
CA ARG A 114 16.81 3.39 -33.40
C ARG A 114 15.51 4.19 -33.37
N GLU A 115 15.58 5.52 -33.27
CA GLU A 115 14.43 6.43 -33.36
C GLU A 115 13.80 6.47 -34.76
N THR A 116 14.54 6.09 -35.80
CA THR A 116 14.04 6.02 -37.17
C THR A 116 13.19 4.76 -37.36
N ARG A 117 11.88 4.87 -37.06
CA ARG A 117 10.87 3.82 -37.26
C ARG A 117 10.87 3.24 -38.69
N PHE A 118 10.48 1.97 -38.82
CA PHE A 118 10.22 1.34 -40.11
C PHE A 118 8.75 1.51 -40.53
N ASP A 119 8.49 1.86 -41.79
CA ASP A 119 7.14 1.74 -42.38
C ASP A 119 6.91 0.26 -42.71
N LEU A 120 6.09 -0.42 -41.92
CA LEU A 120 5.82 -1.87 -42.05
C LEU A 120 5.33 -2.27 -43.44
N ALA A 121 4.74 -1.34 -44.19
CA ALA A 121 4.22 -1.58 -45.53
C ALA A 121 5.29 -1.40 -46.64
N ARG A 122 6.51 -0.93 -46.31
CA ARG A 122 7.62 -0.70 -47.25
C ARG A 122 8.81 -1.63 -46.95
N PRO A 123 9.00 -2.70 -47.74
CA PRO A 123 10.15 -3.59 -47.56
C PRO A 123 11.44 -2.94 -48.10
N PRO A 124 12.62 -3.34 -47.58
CA PRO A 124 12.81 -4.28 -46.49
C PRO A 124 12.75 -3.58 -45.11
N LEU A 125 12.30 -4.26 -44.06
CA LEU A 125 12.31 -3.73 -42.69
C LEU A 125 13.70 -3.91 -42.02
N LEU A 126 14.74 -3.64 -42.80
CA LEU A 126 16.15 -3.87 -42.50
C LEU A 126 16.99 -2.78 -43.16
N ARG A 127 18.03 -2.32 -42.46
CA ARG A 127 19.05 -1.41 -42.99
C ARG A 127 20.41 -1.72 -42.39
N VAL A 128 21.45 -1.51 -43.20
CA VAL A 128 22.84 -1.77 -42.82
C VAL A 128 23.64 -0.48 -42.87
N ARG A 129 24.45 -0.23 -41.85
CA ARG A 129 25.40 0.87 -41.82
C ARG A 129 26.79 0.38 -41.44
N LEU A 130 27.77 0.68 -42.28
CA LEU A 130 29.18 0.51 -41.94
C LEU A 130 29.72 1.85 -41.41
N VAL A 131 30.35 1.80 -40.23
CA VAL A 131 31.01 2.95 -39.60
C VAL A 131 32.52 2.71 -39.56
N ALA A 132 33.28 3.64 -40.14
CA ALA A 132 34.74 3.67 -39.98
C ALA A 132 35.10 4.37 -38.66
N PHE A 133 35.85 3.67 -37.81
CA PHE A 133 36.20 4.10 -36.45
C PHE A 133 37.72 4.34 -36.32
N GLY A 134 38.51 3.67 -37.17
CA GLY A 134 39.92 3.90 -37.47
C GLY A 134 40.30 3.16 -38.77
N ASP A 135 41.54 3.32 -39.24
CA ASP A 135 42.03 2.77 -40.52
C ASP A 135 41.87 1.25 -40.67
N ARG A 136 41.80 0.54 -39.54
CA ARG A 136 41.57 -0.91 -39.45
C ARG A 136 40.55 -1.29 -38.37
N ASP A 137 39.69 -0.35 -37.95
CA ASP A 137 38.68 -0.56 -36.92
C ASP A 137 37.31 -0.08 -37.43
N HIS A 138 36.36 -0.99 -37.57
CA HIS A 138 35.03 -0.73 -38.13
C HIS A 138 33.93 -1.22 -37.20
N ARG A 139 32.74 -0.62 -37.30
CA ARG A 139 31.49 -1.12 -36.70
C ARG A 139 30.46 -1.35 -37.80
N LEU A 140 29.97 -2.58 -37.92
CA LEU A 140 28.85 -2.93 -38.79
C LEU A 140 27.56 -2.94 -37.95
N LEU A 141 26.68 -1.99 -38.20
CA LEU A 141 25.35 -1.90 -37.60
C LEU A 141 24.33 -2.49 -38.58
N ILE A 142 23.54 -3.47 -38.11
CA ILE A 142 22.38 -4.00 -38.79
C ILE A 142 21.16 -3.68 -37.92
N SER A 143 20.36 -2.69 -38.35
CA SER A 143 19.09 -2.33 -37.70
C SER A 143 17.95 -3.04 -38.42
N SER A 144 17.06 -3.68 -37.68
CA SER A 144 15.94 -4.45 -38.24
C SER A 144 14.73 -4.43 -37.32
N HIS A 145 13.54 -4.64 -37.88
CA HIS A 145 12.35 -4.90 -37.09
C HIS A 145 12.26 -6.40 -36.75
N HIS A 146 12.02 -6.75 -35.47
CA HIS A 146 11.85 -8.14 -35.00
C HIS A 146 10.80 -8.97 -35.76
N LEU A 147 9.91 -8.34 -36.54
CA LEU A 147 8.99 -9.06 -37.43
C LEU A 147 9.69 -9.94 -38.47
N LEU A 148 10.95 -9.66 -38.80
CA LEU A 148 11.73 -10.43 -39.78
C LEU A 148 12.40 -11.67 -39.18
N TRP A 149 12.91 -11.58 -37.93
CA TRP A 149 13.67 -12.64 -37.27
C TRP A 149 13.74 -12.55 -35.73
N ASP A 150 14.10 -13.67 -35.11
CA ASP A 150 14.44 -13.80 -33.68
C ASP A 150 15.95 -13.87 -33.39
N GLY A 151 16.32 -13.90 -32.09
CA GLY A 151 17.70 -14.02 -31.63
C GLY A 151 18.41 -15.30 -32.10
N TRP A 152 17.71 -16.43 -32.20
CA TRP A 152 18.26 -17.68 -32.77
C TRP A 152 18.74 -17.48 -34.21
N SER A 153 18.03 -16.67 -34.99
CA SER A 153 18.37 -16.38 -36.39
C SER A 153 19.62 -15.50 -36.54
N ALA A 154 20.00 -14.70 -35.53
CA ALA A 154 21.08 -13.73 -35.66
C ALA A 154 22.47 -14.38 -35.88
N PRO A 155 22.93 -15.38 -35.09
CA PRO A 155 24.19 -16.09 -35.38
C PRO A 155 24.20 -16.78 -36.75
N VAL A 156 23.05 -17.29 -37.21
CA VAL A 156 22.91 -17.89 -38.54
C VAL A 156 23.15 -16.84 -39.63
N LEU A 157 22.51 -15.68 -39.53
CA LEU A 157 22.67 -14.56 -40.46
C LEU A 157 24.10 -14.02 -40.49
N VAL A 158 24.75 -13.87 -39.33
CA VAL A 158 26.15 -13.41 -39.23
C VAL A 158 27.11 -14.40 -39.92
N ARG A 159 26.97 -15.69 -39.63
CA ARG A 159 27.78 -16.75 -40.25
C ARG A 159 27.59 -16.80 -41.77
N GLU A 160 26.35 -16.69 -42.25
CA GLU A 160 26.06 -16.66 -43.69
C GLU A 160 26.56 -15.38 -44.37
N LEU A 161 26.44 -14.21 -43.72
CA LEU A 161 26.98 -12.95 -44.22
C LEU A 161 28.49 -13.03 -44.48
N PHE A 162 29.26 -13.57 -43.53
CA PHE A 162 30.71 -13.65 -43.67
C PHE A 162 31.18 -14.79 -44.58
N ARG A 163 30.42 -15.90 -44.70
CA ARG A 163 30.60 -16.89 -45.77
C ARG A 163 30.39 -16.27 -47.16
N LEU A 164 29.34 -15.47 -47.34
CA LEU A 164 29.07 -14.75 -48.59
C LEU A 164 30.13 -13.67 -48.85
N TYR A 165 30.65 -13.01 -47.81
CA TYR A 165 31.80 -12.12 -47.94
C TYR A 165 33.01 -12.87 -48.49
N THR A 166 33.39 -14.00 -47.91
CA THR A 166 34.57 -14.78 -48.36
C THR A 166 34.37 -15.53 -49.67
N SER A 167 33.13 -15.82 -50.09
CA SER A 167 32.81 -16.34 -51.44
C SER A 167 32.64 -15.27 -52.53
N GLY A 168 32.59 -13.98 -52.16
CA GLY A 168 32.32 -12.90 -53.12
C GLY A 168 30.84 -12.74 -53.51
N GLY A 169 29.92 -13.26 -52.69
CA GLY A 169 28.48 -13.20 -52.88
C GLY A 169 27.86 -14.43 -53.55
N ASP A 170 28.65 -15.47 -53.81
CA ASP A 170 28.16 -16.72 -54.41
C ASP A 170 27.26 -17.49 -53.41
N PRO A 171 25.95 -17.66 -53.69
CA PRO A 171 25.04 -18.41 -52.84
C PRO A 171 25.30 -19.93 -52.84
N ALA A 172 26.04 -20.47 -53.82
CA ALA A 172 26.39 -21.90 -53.85
C ALA A 172 27.43 -22.28 -52.78
N ALA A 173 28.12 -21.30 -52.18
CA ALA A 173 29.01 -21.49 -51.03
C ALA A 173 28.28 -21.81 -49.70
N LEU A 174 26.94 -21.83 -49.71
CA LEU A 174 26.08 -22.11 -48.56
C LEU A 174 25.14 -23.30 -48.84
N PRO A 175 24.81 -24.11 -47.81
CA PRO A 175 23.87 -25.22 -47.98
C PRO A 175 22.45 -24.73 -48.34
N PRO A 176 21.58 -25.59 -48.88
CA PRO A 176 20.17 -25.27 -49.10
C PRO A 176 19.47 -24.90 -47.78
N VAL A 177 18.67 -23.84 -47.78
CA VAL A 177 17.85 -23.40 -46.63
C VAL A 177 16.39 -23.76 -46.90
N ARG A 178 15.70 -24.30 -45.89
CA ARG A 178 14.24 -24.42 -45.92
C ARG A 178 13.59 -23.04 -45.77
N PRO A 179 12.61 -22.68 -46.61
CA PRO A 179 11.92 -21.41 -46.51
C PRO A 179 11.00 -21.35 -45.28
N TYR A 180 10.91 -20.18 -44.63
CA TYR A 180 10.01 -19.89 -43.49
C TYR A 180 8.52 -20.24 -43.75
N ARG A 181 8.11 -20.34 -45.04
CA ARG A 181 6.77 -20.82 -45.42
C ARG A 181 6.46 -22.22 -44.89
N ASP A 182 7.47 -23.10 -44.76
CA ASP A 182 7.29 -24.49 -44.35
C ASP A 182 6.85 -24.56 -42.88
N TYR A 183 7.43 -23.71 -42.03
CA TYR A 183 6.99 -23.51 -40.65
C TYR A 183 5.57 -22.95 -40.58
N LEU A 184 5.23 -21.94 -41.40
CA LEU A 184 3.86 -21.39 -41.44
C LEU A 184 2.82 -22.44 -41.91
N ALA A 185 3.21 -23.38 -42.77
CA ALA A 185 2.38 -24.49 -43.23
C ALA A 185 2.31 -25.67 -42.25
N TRP A 186 3.30 -25.83 -41.37
CA TRP A 186 3.19 -26.70 -40.18
C TRP A 186 2.26 -26.07 -39.13
N LEU A 187 2.41 -24.77 -38.88
CA LEU A 187 1.63 -24.00 -37.91
C LEU A 187 0.14 -23.97 -38.27
N SER A 188 -0.20 -23.85 -39.55
CA SER A 188 -1.61 -23.86 -40.01
C SER A 188 -2.31 -25.22 -39.89
N ARG A 189 -1.57 -26.30 -39.55
CA ARG A 189 -2.10 -27.66 -39.35
C ARG A 189 -2.29 -28.02 -37.87
N GLN A 190 -1.91 -27.14 -36.94
CA GLN A 190 -2.00 -27.40 -35.50
C GLN A 190 -3.44 -27.31 -34.99
N ASP A 191 -3.80 -28.15 -34.02
CA ASP A 191 -5.12 -28.10 -33.38
C ASP A 191 -5.21 -26.92 -32.40
N ARG A 192 -5.72 -25.81 -32.94
CA ARG A 192 -6.01 -24.61 -32.18
C ARG A 192 -7.02 -24.84 -31.05
N ALA A 193 -8.04 -25.69 -31.24
CA ALA A 193 -9.10 -25.87 -30.25
C ALA A 193 -8.57 -26.64 -29.03
N ALA A 194 -7.77 -27.68 -29.26
CA ALA A 194 -7.05 -28.40 -28.20
C ALA A 194 -6.09 -27.47 -27.45
N ALA A 195 -5.32 -26.64 -28.16
CA ALA A 195 -4.42 -25.66 -27.53
C ALA A 195 -5.19 -24.65 -26.66
N GLU A 196 -6.28 -24.06 -27.16
CA GLU A 196 -7.11 -23.14 -26.37
C GLU A 196 -7.73 -23.82 -25.12
N GLN A 197 -8.08 -25.10 -25.21
CA GLN A 197 -8.57 -25.87 -24.05
C GLN A 197 -7.47 -26.14 -23.02
N ALA A 198 -6.27 -26.52 -23.45
CA ALA A 198 -5.13 -26.73 -22.56
C ALA A 198 -4.73 -25.43 -21.83
N TRP A 199 -4.70 -24.31 -22.54
CA TRP A 199 -4.42 -22.99 -21.95
C TRP A 199 -5.53 -22.51 -20.99
N ARG A 200 -6.80 -22.81 -21.30
CA ARG A 200 -7.91 -22.61 -20.34
C ARG A 200 -7.73 -23.40 -19.06
N ALA A 201 -7.35 -24.68 -19.14
CA ALA A 201 -7.11 -25.51 -17.97
C ALA A 201 -5.90 -25.05 -17.14
N ALA A 202 -4.80 -24.64 -17.79
CA ALA A 202 -3.59 -24.17 -17.10
C ALA A 202 -3.79 -22.85 -16.32
N LEU A 203 -4.63 -21.94 -16.84
CA LEU A 203 -4.91 -20.64 -16.24
C LEU A 203 -6.23 -20.60 -15.43
N ASP A 204 -6.87 -21.75 -15.21
CA ASP A 204 -8.16 -21.82 -14.49
C ASP A 204 -8.04 -21.34 -13.03
N GLY A 205 -9.02 -20.55 -12.58
CA GLY A 205 -9.01 -19.92 -11.26
C GLY A 205 -7.93 -18.86 -11.04
N LEU A 206 -7.27 -18.34 -12.08
CA LEU A 206 -6.43 -17.15 -11.97
C LEU A 206 -7.33 -15.90 -11.85
N ASP A 207 -7.48 -15.38 -10.63
CA ASP A 207 -8.38 -14.25 -10.37
C ASP A 207 -7.81 -12.88 -10.86
N GLU A 208 -6.49 -12.67 -10.82
CA GLU A 208 -5.86 -11.37 -11.12
C GLU A 208 -4.42 -11.48 -11.70
N PRO A 209 -3.96 -10.50 -12.51
CA PRO A 209 -2.61 -10.49 -13.11
C PRO A 209 -1.51 -10.13 -12.12
N SER A 210 -0.30 -10.64 -12.34
CA SER A 210 0.88 -10.31 -11.53
C SER A 210 1.61 -9.10 -12.11
N LEU A 211 1.42 -7.93 -11.49
CA LEU A 211 1.97 -6.66 -11.94
C LEU A 211 2.91 -6.08 -10.88
N ILE A 212 4.16 -5.83 -11.23
CA ILE A 212 5.15 -5.16 -10.37
C ILE A 212 5.10 -3.63 -10.50
N ALA A 213 4.64 -3.12 -11.65
CA ALA A 213 4.47 -1.70 -11.93
C ALA A 213 3.19 -1.46 -12.77
N PRO A 214 1.99 -1.65 -12.18
CA PRO A 214 0.72 -1.49 -12.90
C PRO A 214 0.53 -0.09 -13.51
N GLU A 215 1.09 0.95 -12.89
CA GLU A 215 1.12 2.34 -13.34
C GLU A 215 1.92 2.56 -14.65
N ALA A 216 2.81 1.64 -15.02
CA ALA A 216 3.69 1.78 -16.19
C ALA A 216 2.94 1.91 -17.53
N ARG A 217 1.70 1.44 -17.59
CA ARG A 217 0.85 1.48 -18.79
C ARG A 217 0.58 2.88 -19.31
N ASP A 218 0.48 3.86 -18.41
CA ASP A 218 0.13 5.24 -18.73
C ASP A 218 1.37 6.16 -18.78
N LEU A 219 2.57 5.57 -18.63
CA LEU A 219 3.84 6.29 -18.63
C LEU A 219 4.52 6.22 -20.02
N PRO A 220 5.12 7.33 -20.49
CA PRO A 220 5.83 7.34 -21.76
C PRO A 220 7.08 6.45 -21.72
N ALA A 221 7.31 5.71 -22.81
CA ALA A 221 8.45 4.81 -22.95
C ALA A 221 9.79 5.58 -23.02
N GLY A 222 10.50 5.63 -21.89
CA GLY A 222 11.84 6.19 -21.77
C GLY A 222 12.93 5.31 -22.39
N GLN A 223 14.20 5.73 -22.27
CA GLN A 223 15.32 4.85 -22.54
C GLN A 223 15.39 3.79 -21.41
N PRO A 224 15.45 2.48 -21.72
CA PRO A 224 15.49 1.47 -20.68
C PRO A 224 16.80 1.53 -19.89
N GLY A 225 16.67 1.46 -18.57
CA GLY A 225 17.82 1.27 -17.67
C GLY A 225 18.27 -0.19 -17.70
N ARG A 226 19.57 -0.43 -17.49
CA ARG A 226 20.17 -1.77 -17.51
C ARG A 226 20.99 -1.99 -16.24
N HIS A 227 20.80 -3.14 -15.61
CA HIS A 227 21.63 -3.66 -14.51
C HIS A 227 22.11 -5.06 -14.91
N VAL A 228 23.34 -5.45 -14.56
CA VAL A 228 23.94 -6.74 -14.98
C VAL A 228 24.61 -7.40 -13.79
N VAL A 229 24.31 -8.68 -13.58
CA VAL A 229 24.94 -9.56 -12.59
C VAL A 229 25.56 -10.74 -13.33
N GLU A 230 26.84 -11.01 -13.07
CA GLU A 230 27.56 -12.16 -13.61
C GLU A 230 27.86 -13.13 -12.48
N LEU A 231 27.42 -14.38 -12.61
CA LEU A 231 27.74 -15.44 -11.64
C LEU A 231 29.17 -15.92 -11.89
N SER A 232 29.90 -16.26 -10.82
CA SER A 232 31.19 -16.93 -10.98
C SER A 232 31.03 -18.29 -11.67
N GLU A 233 32.11 -18.78 -12.26
CA GLU A 233 32.18 -20.11 -12.88
C GLU A 233 31.80 -21.22 -11.89
N ARG A 234 32.22 -21.06 -10.61
CA ARG A 234 31.87 -21.97 -9.52
C ARG A 234 30.38 -21.97 -9.21
N GLU A 235 29.74 -20.81 -9.15
CA GLU A 235 28.29 -20.69 -8.92
C GLU A 235 27.49 -21.23 -10.11
N THR A 236 27.95 -20.93 -11.34
CA THR A 236 27.34 -21.41 -12.59
C THR A 236 27.41 -22.94 -12.70
N THR A 237 28.56 -23.52 -12.34
CA THR A 237 28.76 -24.98 -12.25
C THR A 237 27.86 -25.60 -11.18
N ALA A 238 27.81 -25.01 -9.98
CA ALA A 238 26.97 -25.49 -8.88
C ALA A 238 25.48 -25.45 -9.24
N LEU A 239 25.00 -24.35 -9.81
CA LEU A 239 23.62 -24.21 -10.28
C LEU A 239 23.26 -25.27 -11.33
N THR A 240 24.15 -25.48 -12.31
CA THR A 240 23.94 -26.48 -13.38
C THR A 240 23.93 -27.91 -12.82
N ALA A 241 24.85 -28.22 -11.90
CA ALA A 241 24.92 -29.53 -11.25
C ALA A 241 23.69 -29.80 -10.36
N THR A 242 23.27 -28.84 -9.54
CA THR A 242 22.11 -28.97 -8.65
C THR A 242 20.80 -29.03 -9.42
N ALA A 243 20.64 -28.26 -10.51
CA ALA A 243 19.50 -28.36 -11.40
C ALA A 243 19.39 -29.78 -12.00
N ARG A 244 20.51 -30.30 -12.55
CA ARG A 244 20.58 -31.66 -13.10
C ARG A 244 20.29 -32.74 -12.05
N ALA A 245 20.82 -32.61 -10.83
CA ALA A 245 20.58 -33.56 -9.74
C ALA A 245 19.10 -33.62 -9.32
N ASN A 246 18.37 -32.51 -9.42
CA ASN A 246 16.94 -32.42 -9.14
C ASN A 246 16.05 -32.73 -10.36
N GLY A 247 16.63 -33.08 -11.51
CA GLY A 247 15.90 -33.37 -12.75
C GLY A 247 15.28 -32.14 -13.43
N VAL A 248 15.76 -30.93 -13.11
CA VAL A 248 15.23 -29.67 -13.64
C VAL A 248 16.23 -28.92 -14.53
N THR A 249 15.73 -28.07 -15.43
CA THR A 249 16.57 -27.19 -16.27
C THR A 249 16.94 -25.89 -15.52
N VAL A 250 18.08 -25.29 -15.85
CA VAL A 250 18.46 -23.97 -15.29
C VAL A 250 17.43 -22.89 -15.62
N SER A 251 16.79 -22.97 -16.80
CA SER A 251 15.68 -22.07 -17.17
C SER A 251 14.49 -22.23 -16.22
N THR A 252 14.07 -23.46 -15.91
CA THR A 252 13.00 -23.72 -14.92
C THR A 252 13.40 -23.25 -13.52
N VAL A 253 14.65 -23.45 -13.09
CA VAL A 253 15.16 -22.90 -11.81
C VAL A 253 14.96 -21.39 -11.79
N LEU A 254 15.49 -20.66 -12.79
CA LEU A 254 15.38 -19.20 -12.84
C LEU A 254 13.93 -18.73 -12.88
N GLN A 255 13.04 -19.40 -13.61
CA GLN A 255 11.60 -19.07 -13.66
C GLN A 255 10.89 -19.31 -12.32
N GLY A 256 11.20 -20.40 -11.62
CA GLY A 256 10.64 -20.66 -10.29
C GLY A 256 11.15 -19.68 -9.23
N LEU A 257 12.45 -19.33 -9.25
CA LEU A 257 13.01 -18.32 -8.35
C LEU A 257 12.50 -16.90 -8.70
N TRP A 258 12.26 -16.60 -9.98
CA TRP A 258 11.60 -15.37 -10.41
C TRP A 258 10.16 -15.30 -9.88
N ALA A 259 9.40 -16.39 -9.96
CA ALA A 259 8.07 -16.47 -9.35
C ALA A 259 8.09 -16.26 -7.83
N VAL A 260 9.11 -16.76 -7.12
CA VAL A 260 9.31 -16.45 -5.68
C VAL A 260 9.52 -14.95 -5.46
N LEU A 261 10.27 -14.25 -6.30
CA LEU A 261 10.45 -12.79 -6.18
C LEU A 261 9.17 -12.01 -6.50
N LEU A 262 8.45 -12.39 -7.55
CA LEU A 262 7.17 -11.77 -7.92
C LEU A 262 6.13 -11.96 -6.82
N ALA A 263 6.10 -13.14 -6.18
CA ALA A 263 5.22 -13.42 -5.04
C ALA A 263 5.47 -12.45 -3.87
N ARG A 264 6.74 -12.15 -3.60
CA ARG A 264 7.18 -11.23 -2.53
C ARG A 264 6.91 -9.76 -2.88
N HIS A 265 7.01 -9.36 -4.16
CA HIS A 265 6.76 -7.98 -4.60
C HIS A 265 5.27 -7.65 -4.75
N THR A 266 4.48 -8.59 -5.26
CA THR A 266 3.03 -8.41 -5.52
C THR A 266 2.15 -8.78 -4.31
N GLY A 267 2.73 -9.41 -3.28
CA GLY A 267 1.99 -9.90 -2.11
C GLY A 267 1.09 -11.11 -2.41
N ARG A 268 1.47 -11.99 -3.37
CA ARG A 268 0.60 -13.07 -3.88
C ARG A 268 1.28 -14.42 -3.90
N LEU A 269 0.49 -15.49 -3.73
CA LEU A 269 0.96 -16.88 -3.82
C LEU A 269 0.59 -17.57 -5.14
N ASP A 270 -0.24 -16.98 -5.99
CA ASP A 270 -0.48 -17.43 -7.37
C ASP A 270 0.00 -16.31 -8.28
N VAL A 271 1.08 -16.55 -9.01
CA VAL A 271 1.74 -15.55 -9.85
C VAL A 271 1.91 -16.01 -11.28
N VAL A 272 1.98 -15.06 -12.21
CA VAL A 272 2.26 -15.32 -13.62
C VAL A 272 3.41 -14.42 -14.07
N LEU A 273 4.39 -15.00 -14.75
CA LEU A 273 5.42 -14.27 -15.49
C LEU A 273 5.30 -14.57 -16.99
N GLY A 274 5.80 -13.68 -17.83
CA GLY A 274 6.10 -14.03 -19.22
C GLY A 274 7.38 -14.83 -19.28
N ALA A 275 7.41 -15.89 -20.07
CA ALA A 275 8.65 -16.54 -20.50
C ALA A 275 8.68 -16.63 -22.03
N THR A 276 9.86 -16.48 -22.62
CA THR A 276 10.06 -16.77 -24.05
C THR A 276 10.40 -18.23 -24.30
N VAL A 277 9.79 -18.83 -25.31
CA VAL A 277 10.15 -20.14 -25.86
C VAL A 277 10.65 -19.97 -27.29
N SER A 278 11.53 -20.87 -27.75
CA SER A 278 12.15 -20.76 -29.08
C SER A 278 11.14 -20.81 -30.23
N GLY A 279 10.01 -21.49 -30.05
CA GLY A 279 9.03 -21.79 -31.10
C GLY A 279 9.56 -22.69 -32.22
N ARG A 280 10.76 -23.27 -32.03
CA ARG A 280 11.41 -24.15 -32.99
C ARG A 280 11.12 -25.60 -32.61
N ASP A 281 10.00 -26.10 -33.13
CA ASP A 281 9.51 -27.45 -32.88
C ASP A 281 10.33 -28.50 -33.65
N ALA A 282 10.74 -29.58 -32.97
CA ALA A 282 11.54 -30.66 -33.53
C ALA A 282 10.82 -31.43 -34.67
N ASP A 283 9.49 -31.36 -34.72
CA ASP A 283 8.69 -31.95 -35.80
C ASP A 283 8.84 -31.21 -37.15
N VAL A 284 9.52 -30.05 -37.17
CA VAL A 284 9.81 -29.28 -38.39
C VAL A 284 11.27 -29.50 -38.81
N PRO A 285 11.58 -30.38 -39.80
CA PRO A 285 12.95 -30.85 -39.96
C PRO A 285 13.88 -29.77 -40.53
N GLY A 286 14.94 -29.44 -39.79
CA GLY A 286 15.92 -28.40 -40.14
C GLY A 286 15.54 -26.98 -39.67
N ILE A 287 14.54 -26.86 -38.79
CA ILE A 287 14.09 -25.58 -38.21
C ILE A 287 15.20 -24.80 -37.50
N GLU A 288 16.24 -25.48 -37.02
CA GLU A 288 17.38 -24.90 -36.31
C GLU A 288 18.23 -23.99 -37.21
N SER A 289 18.14 -24.18 -38.53
CA SER A 289 18.85 -23.39 -39.55
C SER A 289 17.96 -22.41 -40.33
N MET A 290 16.65 -22.44 -40.11
CA MET A 290 15.72 -21.50 -40.75
C MET A 290 15.85 -20.09 -40.16
N VAL A 291 15.73 -19.06 -40.99
CA VAL A 291 15.66 -17.66 -40.56
C VAL A 291 14.19 -17.23 -40.54
N GLY A 292 13.74 -16.60 -39.45
CA GLY A 292 12.34 -16.21 -39.26
C GLY A 292 12.02 -15.83 -37.82
N LEU A 293 10.78 -15.41 -37.55
CA LEU A 293 10.31 -15.11 -36.20
C LEU A 293 9.57 -16.32 -35.61
N PHE A 294 10.31 -17.19 -34.92
CA PHE A 294 9.77 -18.38 -34.27
C PHE A 294 9.43 -18.12 -32.80
N ILE A 295 10.23 -17.30 -32.11
CA ILE A 295 10.07 -17.00 -30.69
C ILE A 295 8.61 -16.66 -30.33
N ASN A 296 8.12 -17.24 -29.24
CA ASN A 296 6.79 -16.95 -28.70
C ASN A 296 6.92 -16.59 -27.21
N THR A 297 6.08 -15.66 -26.76
CA THR A 297 5.98 -15.29 -25.35
C THR A 297 4.75 -15.98 -24.76
N LEU A 298 4.94 -16.71 -23.67
CA LEU A 298 3.90 -17.50 -23.03
C LEU A 298 3.79 -17.18 -21.54
N PRO A 299 2.59 -17.26 -20.95
CA PRO A 299 2.43 -17.12 -19.50
C PRO A 299 2.92 -18.39 -18.81
N VAL A 300 3.76 -18.22 -17.80
CA VAL A 300 4.17 -19.27 -16.86
C VAL A 300 3.54 -18.93 -15.52
N ARG A 301 2.48 -19.66 -15.18
CA ARG A 301 1.79 -19.56 -13.89
C ARG A 301 2.47 -20.45 -12.86
N VAL A 302 2.74 -19.90 -11.69
CA VAL A 302 3.36 -20.61 -10.57
C VAL A 302 2.53 -20.36 -9.31
N ARG A 303 1.95 -21.43 -8.79
CA ARG A 303 1.26 -21.45 -7.49
C ARG A 303 2.26 -21.85 -6.43
N LEU A 304 2.61 -20.93 -5.52
CA LEU A 304 3.56 -21.15 -4.43
C LEU A 304 2.85 -21.70 -3.20
N ARG A 305 3.48 -22.67 -2.54
CA ARG A 305 3.02 -23.25 -1.28
C ARG A 305 4.12 -23.03 -0.23
N PRO A 306 3.89 -22.24 0.83
CA PRO A 306 4.94 -21.90 1.80
C PRO A 306 5.66 -23.09 2.45
N ALA A 307 4.98 -24.24 2.57
CA ALA A 307 5.50 -25.48 3.15
C ALA A 307 5.96 -26.53 2.12
N GLU A 308 6.02 -26.19 0.83
CA GLU A 308 6.59 -27.06 -0.22
C GLU A 308 8.12 -26.87 -0.26
N PRO A 309 8.92 -27.94 -0.37
CA PRO A 309 10.35 -27.85 -0.65
C PRO A 309 10.60 -27.14 -1.99
N LEU A 310 11.68 -26.36 -2.09
CA LEU A 310 12.00 -25.62 -3.32
C LEU A 310 12.23 -26.57 -4.52
N ALA A 311 12.91 -27.70 -4.33
CA ALA A 311 13.07 -28.73 -5.36
C ALA A 311 11.73 -29.28 -5.89
N ASP A 312 10.74 -29.46 -5.02
CA ASP A 312 9.41 -29.94 -5.39
C ASP A 312 8.63 -28.91 -6.20
N LEU A 313 8.68 -27.64 -5.79
CA LEU A 313 8.13 -26.53 -6.56
C LEU A 313 8.73 -26.51 -7.99
N LEU A 314 10.05 -26.61 -8.12
CA LEU A 314 10.73 -26.55 -9.41
C LEU A 314 10.41 -27.76 -10.31
N ARG A 315 10.37 -28.97 -9.75
CA ARG A 315 9.94 -30.18 -10.48
C ARG A 315 8.49 -30.06 -10.96
N ARG A 316 7.61 -29.50 -10.13
CA ARG A 316 6.21 -29.26 -10.49
C ARG A 316 6.07 -28.22 -11.61
N VAL A 317 6.78 -27.09 -11.52
CA VAL A 317 6.81 -26.07 -12.60
C VAL A 317 7.29 -26.69 -13.92
N GLN A 318 8.35 -27.51 -13.90
CA GLN A 318 8.80 -28.19 -15.13
C GLN A 318 7.73 -29.14 -15.71
N SER A 319 7.02 -29.89 -14.85
CA SER A 319 5.96 -30.80 -15.28
C SER A 319 4.75 -30.03 -15.86
N GLU A 320 4.32 -28.95 -15.19
CA GLU A 320 3.25 -28.06 -15.65
C GLU A 320 3.61 -27.41 -17.01
N GLN A 321 4.89 -27.06 -17.24
CA GLN A 321 5.37 -26.55 -18.53
C GLN A 321 5.49 -27.62 -19.61
N ALA A 322 5.97 -28.82 -19.27
CA ALA A 322 6.13 -29.93 -20.20
C ALA A 322 4.77 -30.37 -20.78
N ALA A 323 3.72 -30.36 -19.96
CA ALA A 323 2.34 -30.62 -20.40
C ALA A 323 1.80 -29.61 -21.42
N LEU A 324 2.41 -28.43 -21.54
CA LEU A 324 2.00 -27.37 -22.46
C LEU A 324 2.85 -27.32 -23.74
N LEU A 325 3.92 -28.12 -23.88
CA LEU A 325 4.85 -28.08 -25.02
C LEU A 325 4.13 -28.15 -26.39
N GLY A 326 3.25 -29.14 -26.58
CA GLY A 326 2.47 -29.30 -27.83
C GLY A 326 1.46 -28.17 -28.11
N HIS A 327 1.26 -27.24 -27.17
CA HIS A 327 0.32 -26.12 -27.26
C HIS A 327 1.01 -24.75 -27.29
N GLN A 328 2.35 -24.72 -27.31
CA GLN A 328 3.16 -23.49 -27.38
C GLN A 328 3.05 -22.74 -28.72
N HIS A 329 2.46 -23.36 -29.74
CA HIS A 329 2.17 -22.72 -31.02
C HIS A 329 1.05 -21.65 -30.93
N LEU A 330 0.28 -21.60 -29.83
CA LEU A 330 -0.70 -20.54 -29.57
C LEU A 330 0.00 -19.32 -28.97
N GLY A 331 -0.01 -18.18 -29.68
CA GLY A 331 0.56 -16.93 -29.19
C GLY A 331 -0.20 -16.33 -28.00
N LEU A 332 0.46 -15.49 -27.19
CA LEU A 332 -0.08 -14.84 -25.99
C LEU A 332 -1.48 -14.22 -26.19
N ALA A 333 -1.69 -13.47 -27.27
CA ALA A 333 -2.98 -12.86 -27.59
C ALA A 333 -4.10 -13.89 -27.86
N GLY A 334 -3.75 -15.10 -28.31
CA GLY A 334 -4.65 -16.24 -28.40
C GLY A 334 -4.98 -16.82 -27.03
N VAL A 335 -3.99 -16.97 -26.15
CA VAL A 335 -4.16 -17.45 -24.77
C VAL A 335 -5.05 -16.50 -23.96
N GLN A 336 -4.80 -15.19 -24.04
CA GLN A 336 -5.61 -14.14 -23.40
C GLN A 336 -7.08 -14.21 -23.86
N ARG A 337 -7.33 -14.25 -25.18
CA ARG A 337 -8.70 -14.40 -25.72
C ARG A 337 -9.37 -15.70 -25.29
N ALA A 338 -8.66 -16.82 -25.31
CA ALA A 338 -9.20 -18.12 -24.93
C ALA A 338 -9.61 -18.22 -23.45
N THR A 339 -8.97 -17.41 -22.59
CA THR A 339 -9.19 -17.40 -21.13
C THR A 339 -10.05 -16.24 -20.64
N GLY A 340 -10.42 -15.30 -21.52
CA GLY A 340 -11.12 -14.06 -21.14
C GLY A 340 -10.26 -13.07 -20.33
N GLN A 341 -8.97 -13.35 -20.18
CA GLN A 341 -8.03 -12.54 -19.41
C GLN A 341 -7.48 -11.39 -20.25
N GLY A 342 -7.38 -10.20 -19.66
CA GLY A 342 -6.80 -9.02 -20.30
C GLY A 342 -5.27 -9.07 -20.31
N LEU A 343 -4.62 -8.32 -19.43
CA LEU A 343 -3.19 -8.53 -19.15
C LEU A 343 -3.04 -9.67 -18.15
N LEU A 344 -1.93 -10.41 -18.21
CA LEU A 344 -1.59 -11.50 -17.28
C LEU A 344 -0.38 -11.17 -16.39
N PHE A 345 0.61 -10.46 -16.96
CA PHE A 345 1.89 -10.14 -16.33
C PHE A 345 2.50 -8.88 -16.95
N ASP A 346 3.40 -8.21 -16.23
CA ASP A 346 4.23 -7.10 -16.73
C ASP A 346 5.74 -7.37 -16.63
N THR A 347 6.16 -8.59 -16.25
CA THR A 347 7.56 -9.00 -16.26
C THR A 347 7.82 -10.15 -17.24
N LEU A 348 9.00 -10.15 -17.84
CA LEU A 348 9.43 -11.15 -18.82
C LEU A 348 10.75 -11.79 -18.40
N LEU A 349 10.84 -13.12 -18.53
CA LEU A 349 12.09 -13.88 -18.43
C LEU A 349 12.47 -14.43 -19.81
N VAL A 350 13.68 -14.10 -20.27
CA VAL A 350 14.29 -14.57 -21.51
C VAL A 350 15.48 -15.45 -21.14
N PHE A 351 15.54 -16.68 -21.64
CA PHE A 351 16.68 -17.58 -21.44
C PHE A 351 17.30 -17.91 -22.80
N GLU A 352 18.45 -17.32 -23.09
CA GLU A 352 19.07 -17.31 -24.42
C GLU A 352 19.94 -18.54 -24.66
N SER A 353 19.32 -19.71 -24.85
CA SER A 353 20.02 -20.99 -25.13
C SER A 353 20.68 -21.08 -26.52
N TYR A 354 20.95 -19.96 -27.19
CA TYR A 354 21.41 -19.96 -28.59
C TYR A 354 22.92 -20.26 -28.65
N PRO A 355 23.36 -21.34 -29.34
CA PRO A 355 24.78 -21.62 -29.48
C PRO A 355 25.45 -20.61 -30.42
N ILE A 356 26.20 -19.67 -29.85
CA ILE A 356 27.12 -18.83 -30.62
C ILE A 356 28.38 -19.66 -30.89
N ASP A 357 28.47 -20.19 -32.10
CA ASP A 357 29.65 -20.91 -32.59
C ASP A 357 30.75 -19.89 -32.99
N ASP A 358 31.40 -19.31 -31.98
CA ASP A 358 32.47 -18.32 -32.16
C ASP A 358 33.59 -18.87 -33.04
N GLU A 359 33.98 -20.14 -32.86
CA GLU A 359 34.96 -20.79 -33.73
C GLU A 359 34.49 -20.89 -35.19
N GLY A 360 33.24 -21.26 -35.43
CA GLY A 360 32.68 -21.36 -36.78
C GLY A 360 32.51 -20.01 -37.48
N ILE A 361 32.25 -18.94 -36.72
CA ILE A 361 32.21 -17.56 -37.26
C ILE A 361 33.64 -17.06 -37.54
N VAL A 362 34.59 -17.29 -36.64
CA VAL A 362 36.02 -16.96 -36.87
C VAL A 362 36.58 -17.71 -38.08
N ARG A 363 36.26 -19.00 -38.24
CA ARG A 363 36.65 -19.80 -39.42
C ARG A 363 36.03 -19.28 -40.72
N ALA A 364 34.84 -18.68 -40.69
CA ALA A 364 34.14 -18.20 -41.90
C ALA A 364 34.82 -16.99 -42.58
N LEU A 365 35.60 -16.23 -41.82
CA LEU A 365 36.31 -15.02 -42.29
C LEU A 365 37.66 -15.32 -42.97
N GLY A 366 38.24 -16.50 -42.73
CA GLY A 366 39.57 -16.88 -43.23
C GLY A 366 40.73 -16.16 -42.53
N PRO A 367 41.99 -16.59 -42.74
CA PRO A 367 43.16 -16.02 -42.06
C PRO A 367 43.47 -14.57 -42.45
N ASP A 368 43.15 -14.18 -43.70
CA ASP A 368 43.43 -12.84 -44.25
C ASP A 368 42.23 -11.86 -44.16
N GLY A 369 41.12 -12.30 -43.56
CA GLY A 369 39.90 -11.50 -43.40
C GLY A 369 39.94 -10.53 -42.21
N PRO A 370 38.99 -9.58 -42.13
CA PRO A 370 38.80 -8.78 -40.93
C PRO A 370 38.36 -9.69 -39.77
N ARG A 371 38.97 -9.54 -38.60
CA ARG A 371 38.65 -10.31 -37.39
C ARG A 371 37.42 -9.70 -36.72
N MET A 372 36.43 -10.52 -36.41
CA MET A 372 35.32 -10.12 -35.55
C MET A 372 35.78 -10.15 -34.10
N THR A 373 35.71 -9.01 -33.39
CA THR A 373 36.19 -8.92 -31.99
C THR A 373 35.10 -8.66 -30.96
N GLU A 374 33.91 -8.23 -31.39
CA GLU A 374 32.77 -7.99 -30.51
C GLU A 374 31.46 -8.11 -31.30
N VAL A 375 30.44 -8.70 -30.69
CA VAL A 375 29.06 -8.69 -31.20
C VAL A 375 28.15 -8.28 -30.05
N SER A 376 27.32 -7.27 -30.26
CA SER A 376 26.30 -6.86 -29.29
C SER A 376 24.94 -6.69 -29.94
N VAL A 377 23.90 -7.13 -29.22
CA VAL A 377 22.50 -6.93 -29.57
C VAL A 377 21.92 -5.85 -28.65
N ARG A 378 21.14 -4.92 -29.21
CA ARG A 378 20.44 -3.87 -28.49
C ARG A 378 18.99 -3.81 -28.93
N ASP A 379 18.12 -4.36 -28.10
CA ASP A 379 16.67 -4.37 -28.27
C ASP A 379 16.00 -3.54 -27.17
N ALA A 380 14.76 -3.08 -27.41
CA ALA A 380 13.98 -2.34 -26.42
C ALA A 380 12.94 -3.24 -25.74
N THR A 381 12.86 -3.18 -24.41
CA THR A 381 11.91 -3.96 -23.63
C THR A 381 10.59 -3.21 -23.47
N HIS A 382 9.51 -3.80 -23.98
CA HIS A 382 8.14 -3.28 -23.84
C HIS A 382 7.49 -3.63 -22.48
N TYR A 383 8.14 -4.50 -21.70
CA TYR A 383 7.78 -4.80 -20.31
C TYR A 383 8.52 -3.87 -19.34
N PRO A 384 7.88 -3.41 -18.25
CA PRO A 384 8.51 -2.65 -17.17
C PRO A 384 9.78 -3.27 -16.60
N LEU A 385 9.87 -4.61 -16.56
CA LEU A 385 11.06 -5.35 -16.13
C LEU A 385 11.24 -6.65 -16.94
N THR A 386 12.40 -6.81 -17.56
CA THR A 386 12.83 -8.03 -18.26
C THR A 386 14.13 -8.55 -17.68
N LEU A 387 14.15 -9.83 -17.34
CA LEU A 387 15.34 -10.59 -16.99
C LEU A 387 15.79 -11.43 -18.20
N THR A 388 16.95 -11.10 -18.76
CA THR A 388 17.62 -11.93 -19.78
C THR A 388 18.75 -12.70 -19.13
N ALA A 389 18.73 -14.03 -19.25
CA ALA A 389 19.77 -14.94 -18.79
C ALA A 389 20.51 -15.55 -19.98
N LEU A 390 21.82 -15.28 -20.05
CA LEU A 390 22.73 -15.78 -21.08
C LEU A 390 23.65 -16.85 -20.47
N PRO A 391 23.52 -18.13 -20.86
CA PRO A 391 24.38 -19.21 -20.39
C PRO A 391 25.79 -19.16 -21.01
N GLY A 392 26.76 -19.65 -20.26
CA GLY A 392 28.17 -19.78 -20.65
C GLY A 392 28.96 -20.36 -19.48
N ASP A 393 30.30 -20.28 -19.52
CA ASP A 393 31.15 -20.64 -18.37
C ASP A 393 30.80 -19.80 -17.12
N ARG A 394 30.30 -18.58 -17.35
CA ARG A 394 29.64 -17.72 -16.38
C ARG A 394 28.23 -17.40 -16.86
N LEU A 395 27.23 -17.63 -16.00
CA LEU A 395 25.84 -17.23 -16.27
C LEU A 395 25.70 -15.72 -16.07
N THR A 396 25.31 -15.02 -17.13
CA THR A 396 25.10 -13.57 -17.10
C THR A 396 23.60 -13.25 -17.05
N LEU A 397 23.19 -12.48 -16.04
CA LEU A 397 21.82 -12.03 -15.82
C LEU A 397 21.74 -10.52 -16.08
N THR A 398 21.04 -10.12 -17.14
CA THR A 398 20.75 -8.72 -17.48
C THR A 398 19.32 -8.37 -17.10
N PHE A 399 19.15 -7.30 -16.31
CA PHE A 399 17.87 -6.72 -15.93
C PHE A 399 17.67 -5.42 -16.69
N SER A 400 16.76 -5.44 -17.67
CA SER A 400 16.34 -4.27 -18.43
C SER A 400 15.01 -3.75 -17.88
N HIS A 401 14.90 -2.46 -17.58
CA HIS A 401 13.72 -1.88 -16.93
C HIS A 401 13.35 -0.50 -17.49
N GLN A 402 12.11 -0.07 -17.25
CA GLN A 402 11.65 1.28 -17.55
C GLN A 402 11.89 2.21 -16.34
N PRO A 403 12.82 3.18 -16.39
CA PRO A 403 13.19 4.00 -15.23
C PRO A 403 12.07 4.91 -14.71
N THR A 404 11.03 5.14 -15.53
CA THR A 404 9.81 5.88 -15.16
C THR A 404 8.87 5.04 -14.29
N ALA A 405 8.95 3.72 -14.37
CA ALA A 405 8.06 2.77 -13.68
C ALA A 405 8.75 2.07 -12.49
N LEU A 406 10.05 1.76 -12.62
CA LEU A 406 10.88 1.14 -11.59
C LEU A 406 12.22 1.85 -11.54
N ASP A 407 12.65 2.30 -10.37
CA ASP A 407 13.95 2.93 -10.22
C ASP A 407 15.11 1.90 -10.21
N HIS A 408 16.32 2.38 -10.46
CA HIS A 408 17.51 1.52 -10.55
C HIS A 408 17.84 0.83 -9.21
N ALA A 409 17.48 1.45 -8.07
CA ALA A 409 17.74 0.89 -6.74
C ALA A 409 16.86 -0.34 -6.48
N THR A 410 15.57 -0.25 -6.83
CA THR A 410 14.59 -1.33 -6.78
C THR A 410 15.06 -2.52 -7.64
N VAL A 411 15.50 -2.26 -8.87
CA VAL A 411 15.99 -3.31 -9.78
C VAL A 411 17.29 -3.94 -9.26
N THR A 412 18.18 -3.16 -8.65
CA THR A 412 19.40 -3.68 -7.99
C THR A 412 19.04 -4.57 -6.79
N GLY A 413 18.03 -4.19 -6.00
CA GLY A 413 17.49 -5.00 -4.91
C GLY A 413 16.91 -6.34 -5.38
N ILE A 414 16.12 -6.32 -6.46
CA ILE A 414 15.58 -7.52 -7.13
C ILE A 414 16.71 -8.43 -7.62
N ALA A 415 17.73 -7.87 -8.26
CA ALA A 415 18.87 -8.63 -8.79
C ALA A 415 19.67 -9.32 -7.66
N ALA A 416 19.95 -8.59 -6.58
CA ALA A 416 20.62 -9.14 -5.40
C ALA A 416 19.76 -10.21 -4.69
N ALA A 417 18.43 -10.06 -4.69
CA ALA A 417 17.50 -11.07 -4.16
C ALA A 417 17.49 -12.34 -5.01
N LEU A 418 17.52 -12.24 -6.35
CA LEU A 418 17.62 -13.40 -7.23
C LEU A 418 18.94 -14.17 -7.03
N HIS A 419 20.06 -13.45 -6.89
CA HIS A 419 21.35 -14.08 -6.62
C HIS A 419 21.38 -14.83 -5.28
N ARG A 420 20.77 -14.26 -4.22
CA ARG A 420 20.56 -14.95 -2.93
C ARG A 420 19.71 -16.23 -3.08
N LEU A 421 18.63 -16.16 -3.86
CA LEU A 421 17.76 -17.32 -4.11
C LEU A 421 18.45 -18.43 -4.92
N ILE A 422 19.28 -18.06 -5.90
CA ILE A 422 20.10 -19.02 -6.66
C ILE A 422 21.05 -19.74 -5.70
N ARG A 423 21.74 -19.01 -4.81
CA ARG A 423 22.62 -19.60 -3.81
C ARG A 423 21.88 -20.53 -2.86
N ALA A 424 20.71 -20.10 -2.36
CA ALA A 424 19.87 -20.91 -1.49
C ALA A 424 19.42 -22.23 -2.16
N PHE A 425 19.11 -22.22 -3.46
CA PHE A 425 18.84 -23.46 -4.21
C PHE A 425 20.06 -24.37 -4.32
N THR A 426 21.26 -23.82 -4.53
CA THR A 426 22.49 -24.62 -4.63
C THR A 426 22.99 -25.17 -3.30
N GLU A 427 22.68 -24.51 -2.18
CA GLU A 427 23.09 -24.90 -0.82
C GLU A 427 22.05 -25.81 -0.13
N GLU A 428 20.76 -25.49 -0.26
CA GLU A 428 19.65 -26.17 0.44
C GLU A 428 18.42 -26.36 -0.49
N PRO A 429 18.47 -27.24 -1.51
CA PRO A 429 17.37 -27.41 -2.48
C PRO A 429 16.04 -27.87 -1.85
N ASP A 430 16.08 -28.55 -0.69
CA ASP A 430 14.89 -28.99 0.04
C ASP A 430 14.35 -27.94 1.04
N ARG A 431 14.96 -26.74 1.10
CA ARG A 431 14.48 -25.65 1.96
C ARG A 431 13.08 -25.23 1.56
N LEU A 432 12.21 -25.08 2.55
CA LEU A 432 10.81 -24.71 2.33
C LEU A 432 10.71 -23.33 1.69
N VAL A 433 9.86 -23.20 0.66
CA VAL A 433 9.68 -21.97 -0.14
C VAL A 433 9.38 -20.74 0.73
N GLY A 434 8.60 -20.89 1.81
CA GLY A 434 8.29 -19.79 2.72
C GLY A 434 9.48 -19.33 3.57
N ARG A 435 10.49 -20.19 3.79
CA ARG A 435 11.71 -19.91 4.56
C ARG A 435 12.87 -19.41 3.69
N LEU A 436 12.67 -19.22 2.39
CA LEU A 436 13.65 -18.59 1.52
C LEU A 436 13.78 -17.10 1.88
N ASP A 437 15.00 -16.58 1.86
CA ASP A 437 15.27 -15.18 2.21
C ASP A 437 15.52 -14.35 0.95
N THR A 438 14.75 -13.27 0.81
CA THR A 438 14.86 -12.32 -0.30
C THR A 438 15.44 -10.97 0.11
N ALA A 439 15.54 -10.67 1.41
CA ALA A 439 16.11 -9.43 1.93
C ALA A 439 17.60 -9.61 2.34
N PRO A 440 18.42 -8.56 2.36
CA PRO A 440 19.70 -8.55 3.07
C PRO A 440 19.53 -8.78 4.57
N HIS A 441 20.54 -9.39 5.19
CA HIS A 441 20.58 -9.60 6.65
C HIS A 441 20.58 -8.27 7.44
N ASP A 442 21.04 -7.19 6.83
CA ASP A 442 21.06 -5.86 7.45
C ASP A 442 19.72 -5.13 7.33
N GLU A 443 18.91 -5.38 6.28
CA GLU A 443 17.51 -4.91 6.24
C GLU A 443 16.67 -5.61 7.31
N ARG A 444 16.93 -6.92 7.57
CA ARG A 444 16.34 -7.62 8.73
C ARG A 444 16.72 -6.97 10.06
N ARG A 445 17.95 -6.44 10.19
CA ARG A 445 18.39 -5.70 11.39
C ARG A 445 17.82 -4.28 11.47
N ALA A 446 17.62 -3.60 10.36
CA ALA A 446 16.94 -2.30 10.32
C ALA A 446 15.43 -2.43 10.64
N ALA A 447 14.82 -3.55 10.24
CA ALA A 447 13.45 -3.93 10.62
C ALA A 447 13.34 -4.51 12.04
N ALA A 448 14.46 -4.80 12.71
CA ALA A 448 14.50 -5.24 14.10
C ALA A 448 14.78 -4.05 15.04
N PRO A 449 14.13 -3.97 16.21
CA PRO A 449 14.29 -2.81 17.08
C PRO A 449 15.62 -2.79 17.83
N GLY A 450 16.43 -1.78 17.51
CA GLY A 450 17.28 -1.11 18.51
C GLY A 450 18.38 -1.96 19.17
N GLN A 451 19.32 -2.50 18.39
CA GLN A 451 20.68 -2.63 18.94
C GLN A 451 21.31 -1.23 18.98
N ARG A 452 21.59 -0.76 20.21
CA ARG A 452 22.24 0.53 20.46
C ARG A 452 23.59 0.60 19.73
N HIS A 453 23.81 1.67 18.98
CA HIS A 453 25.18 2.16 18.77
C HIS A 453 25.67 2.81 20.08
N THR A 454 26.11 2.00 21.04
CA THR A 454 27.09 2.45 22.03
C THR A 454 28.48 2.33 21.41
N ALA A 455 28.74 3.16 20.39
CA ALA A 455 30.10 3.45 19.97
C ALA A 455 30.61 4.60 20.84
N SER A 456 31.68 4.35 21.59
CA SER A 456 32.30 5.31 22.51
C SER A 456 32.70 6.60 21.80
N TYR A 457 32.28 7.74 22.33
CA TYR A 457 32.70 9.07 21.87
C TYR A 457 33.60 9.79 22.89
N ASP A 458 34.34 9.03 23.70
CA ASP A 458 35.19 9.54 24.79
C ASP A 458 36.59 9.98 24.37
N GLU A 459 37.04 9.74 23.12
CA GLU A 459 38.41 10.07 22.68
C GLU A 459 38.53 11.27 21.73
N ARG A 460 37.47 12.08 21.55
CA ARG A 460 37.55 13.34 20.79
C ARG A 460 37.06 14.58 21.56
N ARG A 461 37.45 14.66 22.85
CA ARG A 461 37.40 15.92 23.62
C ARG A 461 38.71 16.28 24.35
N ALA A 462 39.80 15.56 24.07
CA ALA A 462 41.12 15.78 24.67
C ALA A 462 42.15 16.36 23.66
N ALA A 463 41.82 17.50 23.04
CA ALA A 463 42.76 18.26 22.21
C ALA A 463 42.34 19.75 22.05
N ALA A 464 42.49 20.52 23.15
CA ALA A 464 42.93 21.94 23.25
C ALA A 464 42.45 23.05 22.26
N PRO A 465 42.58 24.36 22.61
CA PRO A 465 42.72 24.99 23.93
C PRO A 465 41.68 26.12 24.19
N ASP A 466 41.80 26.76 25.34
CA ASP A 466 41.05 27.95 25.75
C ASP A 466 41.14 29.13 24.77
N GLN A 467 39.98 29.72 24.49
CA GLN A 467 39.77 31.17 24.33
C GLN A 467 38.27 31.43 24.21
N TRP A 468 37.71 32.27 25.09
CA TRP A 468 36.86 33.43 24.77
C TRP A 468 36.55 34.18 26.07
N HIS A 469 36.77 35.49 26.05
CA HIS A 469 36.81 36.34 27.24
C HIS A 469 35.45 36.61 27.89
N THR A 470 35.46 36.76 29.21
CA THR A 470 34.50 37.59 29.94
C THR A 470 34.58 39.05 29.47
N ALA A 471 33.44 39.62 29.06
CA ALA A 471 33.26 41.06 28.96
C ALA A 471 31.81 41.43 29.32
N SER A 472 31.64 42.05 30.48
CA SER A 472 30.46 42.83 30.82
C SER A 472 30.38 44.08 29.93
N TYR A 473 29.19 44.50 29.52
CA TYR A 473 28.93 45.93 29.33
C TYR A 473 27.49 46.29 29.68
N ASP A 474 27.38 47.17 30.66
CA ASP A 474 26.16 47.85 31.06
C ASP A 474 25.93 49.09 30.17
N GLU A 475 24.84 49.81 30.46
CA GLU A 475 24.49 51.17 29.98
C GLU A 475 23.71 51.37 28.66
N ARG A 476 22.82 52.37 28.75
CA ARG A 476 22.14 53.15 27.70
C ARG A 476 20.95 52.51 26.96
N ARG A 477 19.81 52.56 27.64
CA ARG A 477 18.65 53.30 27.08
C ARG A 477 17.76 53.94 28.16
N ALA A 478 17.91 55.24 28.35
CA ALA A 478 17.00 56.07 29.13
C ALA A 478 16.11 56.89 28.19
N ALA A 479 14.78 56.77 28.35
CA ALA A 479 13.79 57.75 27.91
C ALA A 479 12.40 57.38 28.47
N ALA A 480 12.05 57.94 29.63
CA ALA A 480 10.67 58.11 30.07
C ALA A 480 10.43 59.62 30.27
N PRO A 481 9.24 60.13 29.97
CA PRO A 481 8.24 60.30 31.04
C PRO A 481 6.80 59.95 30.57
N GLY A 482 5.81 59.68 31.42
CA GLY A 482 5.78 59.62 32.87
C GLY A 482 4.50 60.24 33.42
N GLN A 483 3.83 59.61 34.38
CA GLN A 483 2.91 60.27 35.31
C GLN A 483 2.79 59.46 36.61
N ARG A 484 2.67 60.18 37.74
CA ARG A 484 2.67 59.66 39.12
C ARG A 484 1.24 59.57 39.65
N HIS A 485 0.99 58.68 40.62
CA HIS A 485 0.65 59.02 42.03
C HIS A 485 0.35 57.71 42.81
N THR A 486 1.13 57.34 43.85
CA THR A 486 0.83 57.46 45.32
C THR A 486 -0.46 56.76 45.77
N ALA A 487 -0.56 55.99 46.87
CA ALA A 487 0.33 55.63 48.01
C ALA A 487 -0.16 54.26 48.58
N SER A 488 0.25 53.68 49.71
CA SER A 488 1.23 54.00 50.77
C SER A 488 1.84 52.69 51.36
N TYR A 489 2.79 52.84 52.29
CA TYR A 489 3.30 51.75 53.15
C TYR A 489 2.48 51.66 54.47
N ASP A 490 2.99 50.86 55.43
CA ASP A 490 2.64 50.74 56.87
C ASP A 490 1.53 49.73 57.25
N GLU A 491 1.60 48.93 58.34
CA GLU A 491 2.66 48.71 59.36
C GLU A 491 2.37 47.46 60.25
N ARG A 492 3.38 46.97 61.01
CA ARG A 492 3.33 46.07 62.22
C ARG A 492 2.73 44.65 62.04
N ARG A 493 3.33 43.51 62.44
CA ARG A 493 4.44 43.07 63.34
C ARG A 493 4.17 43.04 64.86
N ALA A 494 3.81 41.85 65.38
CA ALA A 494 4.10 41.25 66.71
C ALA A 494 3.22 39.96 66.87
N ALA A 495 3.56 38.88 67.57
CA ALA A 495 4.68 38.61 68.47
C ALA A 495 5.19 37.13 68.36
N ALA A 496 6.42 36.90 68.82
CA ALA A 496 7.00 35.59 69.18
C ALA A 496 6.85 35.40 70.73
N PRO A 497 7.40 34.38 71.44
CA PRO A 497 8.49 33.43 71.12
C PRO A 497 8.13 31.96 71.52
N ASP A 498 8.99 30.95 71.75
CA ASP A 498 10.46 30.76 71.76
C ASP A 498 10.82 29.26 71.55
N GLN A 499 12.12 28.92 71.67
CA GLN A 499 12.74 27.60 71.94
C GLN A 499 13.13 26.70 70.75
N ARG A 500 14.21 27.15 70.10
CA ARG A 500 15.47 26.41 69.84
C ARG A 500 15.53 24.93 70.29
N HIS A 501 16.06 24.08 69.42
CA HIS A 501 17.23 23.28 69.79
C HIS A 501 18.15 23.03 68.59
N THR A 502 19.45 23.18 68.81
CA THR A 502 20.53 23.01 67.83
C THR A 502 21.34 21.76 68.15
N ALA A 503 21.73 20.98 67.14
CA ALA A 503 23.00 20.24 67.11
C ALA A 503 23.29 19.69 65.71
N SER A 504 24.50 19.95 65.20
CA SER A 504 25.19 19.12 64.21
C SER A 504 26.37 18.45 64.90
N TYR A 505 26.79 17.26 64.46
CA TYR A 505 28.18 16.98 64.05
C TYR A 505 28.41 15.49 63.70
N ASP A 506 29.21 15.31 62.67
CA ASP A 506 30.01 14.13 62.32
C ASP A 506 30.71 13.42 63.52
N GLU A 507 30.92 12.10 63.45
CA GLU A 507 32.22 11.51 63.02
C GLU A 507 32.36 9.97 63.14
N ARG A 508 32.87 9.37 62.05
CA ARG A 508 33.88 8.28 61.91
C ARG A 508 33.97 7.03 62.84
N ARG A 509 34.06 5.88 62.15
CA ARG A 509 34.90 4.66 62.38
C ARG A 509 34.82 3.88 63.73
N ALA A 510 34.60 2.56 63.65
CA ALA A 510 35.69 1.55 63.62
C ALA A 510 35.21 0.08 63.56
N ALA A 511 36.14 -0.80 63.14
CA ALA A 511 36.24 -2.25 63.41
C ALA A 511 35.17 -3.25 62.92
N ALA A 512 35.60 -4.18 62.06
CA ALA A 512 35.11 -5.56 62.02
C ALA A 512 35.78 -6.38 63.14
N PRO A 513 35.33 -7.63 63.41
CA PRO A 513 36.15 -8.74 62.88
C PRO A 513 35.37 -10.02 62.46
N ASP A 514 36.14 -10.93 61.87
CA ASP A 514 36.03 -12.40 61.80
C ASP A 514 34.94 -13.12 60.97
N GLN A 515 35.42 -13.69 59.86
CA GLN A 515 34.96 -14.97 59.29
C GLN A 515 35.54 -16.14 60.11
N TRP A 516 34.84 -17.28 60.22
CA TRP A 516 35.35 -18.67 60.08
C TRP A 516 34.10 -19.59 60.02
N HIS A 517 33.72 -20.17 58.88
CA HIS A 517 34.22 -21.43 58.28
C HIS A 517 34.03 -22.70 59.12
N THR A 518 33.19 -23.63 58.65
CA THR A 518 33.45 -25.05 58.29
C THR A 518 32.10 -25.80 58.11
N ALA A 519 31.82 -26.44 56.96
CA ALA A 519 32.14 -27.83 56.59
C ALA A 519 31.23 -28.86 57.33
N SER A 520 30.79 -30.00 56.79
CA SER A 520 30.95 -30.65 55.47
C SER A 520 30.20 -32.00 55.49
N TYR A 521 29.74 -32.51 54.34
CA TYR A 521 29.62 -33.95 54.01
C TYR A 521 28.61 -34.81 54.85
N ASP A 522 27.95 -35.85 54.33
CA ASP A 522 27.84 -36.34 52.95
C ASP A 522 26.56 -37.22 52.75
N GLU A 523 26.33 -37.56 51.47
CA GLU A 523 25.79 -38.83 50.95
C GLU A 523 24.27 -39.14 50.79
N ARG A 524 23.96 -39.46 49.51
CA ARG A 524 22.87 -40.30 48.96
C ARG A 524 21.45 -39.67 48.89
N ARG A 525 20.76 -39.64 47.74
CA ARG A 525 21.03 -40.25 46.41
C ARG A 525 20.26 -39.52 45.27
N ALA A 526 20.88 -39.54 44.08
CA ALA A 526 20.44 -39.20 42.70
C ALA A 526 18.94 -39.37 42.30
N ALA A 527 18.41 -38.82 41.19
CA ALA A 527 18.83 -37.70 40.30
C ALA A 527 17.77 -37.42 39.18
N ALA A 528 17.79 -36.18 38.66
CA ALA A 528 17.40 -35.74 37.30
C ALA A 528 15.90 -35.77 36.84
N PRO A 529 15.48 -34.85 35.94
CA PRO A 529 14.07 -34.61 35.60
C PRO A 529 13.60 -35.29 34.29
N GLY A 530 12.31 -35.64 34.22
CA GLY A 530 11.69 -36.27 33.06
C GLY A 530 10.54 -35.47 32.45
N GLN A 531 10.63 -35.29 31.12
CA GLN A 531 9.54 -35.43 30.14
C GLN A 531 8.16 -34.78 30.43
N TRP A 532 7.85 -33.71 29.69
CA TRP A 532 6.46 -33.36 29.41
C TRP A 532 5.84 -34.38 28.45
N HIS A 533 5.06 -35.30 29.00
CA HIS A 533 4.32 -36.29 28.23
C HIS A 533 3.22 -35.63 27.38
N THR A 534 3.23 -35.92 26.08
CA THR A 534 1.99 -36.01 25.31
C THR A 534 1.21 -37.23 25.78
N ALA A 535 -0.04 -37.04 26.18
CA ALA A 535 -1.00 -38.11 26.44
C ALA A 535 -2.39 -37.64 26.02
N SER A 536 -2.93 -38.27 24.97
CA SER A 536 -4.33 -38.16 24.59
C SER A 536 -5.23 -38.83 25.62
N TYR A 537 -6.39 -38.25 25.89
CA TYR A 537 -7.53 -38.95 26.47
C TYR A 537 -8.75 -38.69 25.59
N ASP A 538 -9.44 -39.76 25.25
CA ASP A 538 -10.73 -39.75 24.56
C ASP A 538 -11.57 -40.94 25.08
N GLU A 539 -12.84 -40.99 24.69
CA GLU A 539 -13.90 -41.92 25.10
C GLU A 539 -14.61 -41.61 26.45
N ARG A 540 -15.93 -41.85 26.63
CA ARG A 540 -16.83 -42.71 25.81
C ARG A 540 -18.32 -42.32 25.87
N ARG A 541 -19.04 -42.75 24.79
CA ARG A 541 -20.49 -42.82 24.51
C ARG A 541 -21.12 -41.54 23.91
N ALA A 542 -22.06 -41.59 22.96
CA ALA A 542 -22.58 -42.65 22.04
C ALA A 542 -23.39 -41.95 20.89
N ALA A 543 -23.99 -42.57 19.87
CA ALA A 543 -24.26 -43.99 19.53
C ALA A 543 -24.36 -44.21 17.99
N ALA A 544 -24.10 -45.46 17.56
CA ALA A 544 -24.58 -46.14 16.33
C ALA A 544 -24.06 -45.68 14.93
N PRO A 545 -24.00 -46.59 13.92
CA PRO A 545 -22.80 -46.69 13.08
C PRO A 545 -22.99 -46.75 11.54
N GLY A 546 -21.88 -46.60 10.81
CA GLY A 546 -21.75 -46.92 9.38
C GLY A 546 -20.30 -47.24 9.00
N GLN A 547 -20.09 -48.38 8.33
CA GLN A 547 -18.82 -49.03 7.90
C GLN A 547 -17.82 -48.07 7.21
N TRP A 548 -16.50 -48.33 7.17
CA TRP A 548 -15.83 -49.35 6.33
C TRP A 548 -14.48 -49.87 6.88
N HIS A 549 -14.02 -50.99 6.32
CA HIS A 549 -12.88 -51.83 6.76
C HIS A 549 -11.47 -51.28 6.46
N THR A 550 -10.50 -51.71 7.27
CA THR A 550 -9.07 -51.77 6.93
C THR A 550 -8.52 -53.20 7.08
N ALA A 551 -7.68 -53.61 6.12
CA ALA A 551 -6.76 -54.77 6.12
C ALA A 551 -5.92 -54.69 4.83
N SER A 552 -4.67 -55.17 4.70
CA SER A 552 -3.61 -55.58 5.65
C SER A 552 -2.32 -55.88 4.81
N TYR A 553 -1.26 -56.42 5.45
CA TYR A 553 0.05 -56.87 4.92
C TYR A 553 1.17 -55.79 4.83
N ASP A 554 2.35 -55.90 5.47
CA ASP A 554 3.29 -57.03 5.78
C ASP A 554 3.95 -57.66 4.52
N GLU A 555 5.23 -58.04 4.45
CA GLU A 555 6.29 -58.15 5.47
C GLU A 555 7.74 -58.18 4.89
N ARG A 556 8.72 -57.81 5.74
CA ARG A 556 10.14 -58.25 5.88
C ARG A 556 10.88 -59.09 4.81
N ARG A 557 12.14 -58.69 4.53
CA ARG A 557 13.46 -59.42 4.62
C ARG A 557 14.52 -58.69 3.76
N ALA A 558 15.85 -58.69 3.96
CA ALA A 558 16.82 -58.94 5.05
C ALA A 558 18.20 -58.36 4.56
N ALA A 559 19.34 -58.27 5.26
CA ALA A 559 19.80 -58.74 6.58
C ALA A 559 20.91 -57.80 7.16
N THR A 560 21.69 -58.29 8.13
CA THR A 560 22.80 -57.65 8.89
C THR A 560 24.09 -58.54 8.81
N PRO A 561 25.24 -58.31 9.52
CA PRO A 561 25.75 -57.15 10.30
C PRO A 561 27.24 -56.77 10.07
N GLY A 562 27.71 -55.64 10.65
CA GLY A 562 29.16 -55.34 10.80
C GLY A 562 29.49 -54.13 11.71
N GLN A 563 29.82 -54.40 12.98
CA GLN A 563 30.55 -53.57 13.98
C GLN A 563 30.55 -52.03 13.81
N ARG A 564 29.76 -51.27 14.59
CA ARG A 564 30.14 -50.68 15.90
C ARG A 564 31.54 -50.04 15.97
N HIS A 565 31.58 -48.71 16.07
CA HIS A 565 32.32 -48.05 17.15
C HIS A 565 31.64 -46.73 17.57
N THR A 566 31.39 -46.58 18.86
CA THR A 566 30.92 -45.34 19.49
C THR A 566 32.11 -44.51 19.97
N ALA A 567 32.10 -43.20 19.72
CA ALA A 567 32.93 -42.23 20.44
C ALA A 567 32.19 -40.90 20.52
N SER A 568 31.92 -40.44 21.74
CA SER A 568 31.42 -39.09 22.02
C SER A 568 32.53 -38.06 21.80
N TYR A 569 32.17 -36.88 21.31
CA TYR A 569 33.05 -35.72 21.29
C TYR A 569 32.48 -34.63 22.19
N ASP A 570 33.05 -34.53 23.38
CA ASP A 570 33.16 -33.30 24.14
C ASP A 570 34.64 -33.12 24.55
N GLU A 571 35.04 -31.90 24.87
CA GLU A 571 36.40 -31.49 25.25
C GLU A 571 37.52 -31.60 24.19
N ARG A 572 37.73 -30.49 23.45
CA ARG A 572 39.02 -29.74 23.46
C ARG A 572 39.02 -28.55 22.48
N ARG A 573 38.99 -27.32 23.03
CA ARG A 573 40.09 -26.34 22.90
C ARG A 573 39.74 -24.99 23.56
N ALA A 574 40.49 -24.64 24.59
CA ALA A 574 40.82 -23.25 24.88
C ALA A 574 42.31 -23.05 24.53
N ALA A 575 42.61 -22.18 23.58
CA ALA A 575 43.93 -21.61 23.31
C ALA A 575 43.80 -20.47 22.28
N ALA A 576 44.20 -19.27 22.67
CA ALA A 576 44.55 -18.16 21.76
C ALA A 576 46.09 -18.13 21.59
N PRO A 577 46.72 -17.21 20.81
CA PRO A 577 46.17 -16.15 19.95
C PRO A 577 46.81 -16.14 18.53
N ASP A 578 46.71 -14.97 17.87
CA ASP A 578 47.62 -14.39 16.87
C ASP A 578 47.41 -14.58 15.33
N GLN A 579 47.24 -13.40 14.71
CA GLN A 579 47.91 -12.87 13.51
C GLN A 579 47.86 -13.66 12.19
N TRP A 580 47.03 -13.16 11.26
CA TRP A 580 47.33 -13.19 9.82
C TRP A 580 47.10 -11.82 9.17
N HIS A 581 48.19 -11.06 9.11
CA HIS A 581 48.58 -10.06 8.10
C HIS A 581 47.50 -9.21 7.40
N THR A 582 47.46 -7.94 7.80
CA THR A 582 47.34 -6.83 6.85
C THR A 582 48.52 -6.85 5.87
N ALA A 583 48.25 -6.91 4.57
CA ALA A 583 49.18 -6.55 3.51
C ALA A 583 48.54 -5.42 2.68
N SER A 584 49.07 -4.22 2.84
CA SER A 584 48.64 -3.02 2.11
C SER A 584 49.24 -3.00 0.71
N TYR A 585 48.44 -2.67 -0.31
CA TYR A 585 48.90 -1.86 -1.43
C TYR A 585 47.74 -1.03 -1.98
N ASP A 586 47.85 0.29 -1.81
CA ASP A 586 46.97 1.26 -2.46
C ASP A 586 47.24 1.31 -3.97
N GLU A 587 46.18 1.47 -4.78
CA GLU A 587 45.91 2.75 -5.46
C GLU A 587 44.76 2.62 -6.49
N ARG A 588 43.96 3.69 -6.60
CA ARG A 588 43.01 3.99 -7.70
C ARG A 588 41.79 3.08 -7.88
N ARG A 589 40.72 3.41 -7.14
CA ARG A 589 39.47 3.84 -7.82
C ARG A 589 38.77 4.97 -7.07
N ALA A 590 38.21 5.92 -7.82
CA ALA A 590 37.70 7.18 -7.30
C ALA A 590 36.30 7.06 -6.67
N ALA A 591 35.98 8.05 -5.84
CA ALA A 591 34.79 8.17 -5.01
C ALA A 591 33.44 7.85 -5.69
N ALA A 592 32.60 7.11 -4.95
CA ALA A 592 31.15 7.24 -4.94
C ALA A 592 30.72 7.44 -3.46
N PRO A 593 29.79 8.35 -3.14
CA PRO A 593 29.50 8.71 -1.74
C PRO A 593 28.47 7.78 -1.08
N ASP A 594 28.93 6.78 -0.32
CA ASP A 594 28.10 6.02 0.62
C ASP A 594 27.81 6.84 1.90
N GLN A 595 26.93 7.83 1.78
CA GLN A 595 26.32 8.52 2.93
C GLN A 595 24.81 8.57 2.79
N TRP A 596 24.17 7.45 3.15
CA TRP A 596 22.73 7.42 3.37
C TRP A 596 22.39 8.15 4.67
N HIS A 597 21.96 9.39 4.54
CA HIS A 597 21.42 10.17 5.65
C HIS A 597 20.13 9.52 6.18
N THR A 598 20.21 8.81 7.31
CA THR A 598 19.04 8.69 8.18
C THR A 598 18.67 10.09 8.64
N ALA A 599 17.64 10.68 8.03
CA ALA A 599 17.02 11.89 8.53
C ALA A 599 16.42 11.59 9.91
N SER A 600 17.21 11.85 10.95
CA SER A 600 16.76 11.81 12.33
C SER A 600 15.70 12.90 12.50
N TYR A 601 14.48 12.47 12.80
CA TYR A 601 13.57 13.38 13.50
C TYR A 601 14.24 13.70 14.83
N ASP A 602 14.26 14.97 15.24
CA ASP A 602 15.10 15.44 16.34
C ASP A 602 14.66 14.82 17.68
N GLU A 603 15.30 13.69 18.05
CA GLU A 603 15.05 12.94 19.29
C GLU A 603 15.23 13.82 20.54
N ARG A 604 15.88 14.98 20.40
CA ARG A 604 16.08 15.98 21.47
C ARG A 604 14.79 16.63 22.00
N ARG A 605 13.63 16.38 21.38
CA ARG A 605 12.31 16.72 21.96
C ARG A 605 11.52 15.52 22.50
N ALA A 606 12.06 14.30 22.44
CA ALA A 606 11.59 13.24 23.32
C ALA A 606 12.02 13.58 24.77
N ALA A 607 11.13 13.35 25.73
CA ALA A 607 11.41 13.66 27.13
C ALA A 607 12.68 12.94 27.62
N THR A 608 13.43 13.62 28.50
CA THR A 608 14.58 13.07 29.22
C THR A 608 14.27 11.65 29.71
N PRO A 609 15.18 10.66 29.55
CA PRO A 609 14.94 9.29 30.00
C PRO A 609 14.92 9.22 31.54
N GLY A 610 13.77 9.57 32.12
CA GLY A 610 13.65 9.89 33.54
C GLY A 610 12.24 9.81 34.14
N GLN A 611 11.21 9.41 33.38
CA GLN A 611 9.94 8.87 33.90
C GLN A 611 9.09 8.33 32.75
N ARG A 612 8.94 7.01 32.64
CA ARG A 612 7.88 6.41 31.80
C ARG A 612 6.58 6.43 32.59
N HIS A 613 5.68 7.36 32.30
CA HIS A 613 4.32 7.31 32.85
C HIS A 613 3.62 6.05 32.35
N THR A 614 3.07 5.26 33.27
CA THR A 614 2.47 3.94 32.96
C THR A 614 0.95 3.92 33.12
N ALA A 615 0.35 4.98 33.65
CA ALA A 615 -1.09 5.14 33.81
C ALA A 615 -1.56 6.52 33.33
N VAL A 616 -2.81 6.57 32.86
CA VAL A 616 -3.42 7.79 32.32
C VAL A 616 -3.75 8.80 33.43
N ARG A 617 -4.14 8.31 34.63
CA ARG A 617 -4.43 9.17 35.78
C ARG A 617 -3.22 10.01 36.19
N ASP A 618 -2.03 9.41 36.22
CA ASP A 618 -0.80 10.08 36.64
C ASP A 618 -0.45 11.25 35.70
N LEU A 619 -0.65 11.07 34.38
CA LEU A 619 -0.44 12.10 33.35
C LEU A 619 -1.39 13.30 33.48
N PHE A 620 -2.63 13.06 33.93
CA PHE A 620 -3.62 14.10 34.15
C PHE A 620 -3.39 14.82 35.49
N GLU A 621 -3.17 14.09 36.57
CA GLU A 621 -2.97 14.65 37.92
C GLU A 621 -1.71 15.51 38.01
N GLU A 622 -0.62 15.08 37.36
CA GLU A 622 0.61 15.87 37.17
C GLU A 622 0.32 17.22 36.48
N GLN A 623 -0.55 17.23 35.48
CA GLN A 623 -0.92 18.44 34.75
C GLN A 623 -1.91 19.32 35.54
N ALA A 624 -2.89 18.71 36.23
CA ALA A 624 -3.83 19.43 37.08
C ALA A 624 -3.11 20.15 38.23
N ALA A 625 -2.14 19.49 38.86
CA ALA A 625 -1.27 20.08 39.88
C ALA A 625 -0.35 21.18 39.31
N ARG A 626 0.06 21.09 38.04
CA ARG A 626 0.92 22.09 37.36
C ARG A 626 0.17 23.39 37.03
N THR A 627 -1.10 23.31 36.61
CA THR A 627 -1.90 24.47 36.18
C THR A 627 -3.32 24.47 36.78
N PRO A 628 -3.48 24.43 38.11
CA PRO A 628 -4.78 24.19 38.76
C PRO A 628 -5.85 25.25 38.45
N LEU A 629 -5.42 26.50 38.23
CA LEU A 629 -6.30 27.64 37.94
C LEU A 629 -6.52 27.88 36.44
N ALA A 630 -5.83 27.14 35.56
CA ALA A 630 -6.08 27.23 34.12
C ALA A 630 -7.40 26.54 33.76
N THR A 631 -8.04 27.01 32.68
CA THR A 631 -9.24 26.36 32.14
C THR A 631 -8.91 24.98 31.58
N ALA A 632 -9.69 23.97 31.98
CA ALA A 632 -9.64 22.62 31.44
C ALA A 632 -10.75 22.36 30.41
N VAL A 633 -11.97 22.88 30.64
CA VAL A 633 -13.14 22.60 29.79
C VAL A 633 -13.95 23.88 29.55
N HIS A 634 -14.36 24.08 28.30
CA HIS A 634 -15.43 24.99 27.87
C HIS A 634 -16.57 24.19 27.26
N HIS A 635 -17.81 24.43 27.70
CA HIS A 635 -19.02 23.85 27.12
C HIS A 635 -20.22 24.79 27.31
N GLY A 636 -20.82 25.27 26.21
CA GLY A 636 -21.84 26.32 26.29
C GLY A 636 -21.28 27.59 26.95
N ASP A 637 -21.86 28.01 28.07
CA ASP A 637 -21.34 29.08 28.92
C ASP A 637 -20.67 28.55 30.21
N THR A 638 -20.65 27.22 30.41
CA THR A 638 -19.95 26.58 31.52
C THR A 638 -18.46 26.49 31.22
N THR A 639 -17.63 26.84 32.20
CA THR A 639 -16.17 26.68 32.16
C THR A 639 -15.69 26.05 33.46
N LEU A 640 -14.82 25.04 33.37
CA LEU A 640 -14.18 24.40 34.53
C LEU A 640 -12.67 24.60 34.48
N THR A 641 -12.06 24.89 35.63
CA THR A 641 -10.59 24.84 35.79
C THR A 641 -10.10 23.41 35.98
N PHE A 642 -8.79 23.19 35.80
CA PHE A 642 -8.17 21.90 36.11
C PHE A 642 -8.44 21.44 37.55
N ALA A 643 -8.33 22.33 38.55
CA ALA A 643 -8.60 21.97 39.94
C ALA A 643 -10.08 21.60 40.20
N GLN A 644 -11.03 22.28 39.55
CA GLN A 644 -12.45 21.94 39.66
C GLN A 644 -12.76 20.58 39.04
N LEU A 645 -12.22 20.32 37.85
CA LEU A 645 -12.40 19.06 37.15
C LEU A 645 -11.74 17.88 37.89
N ASP A 646 -10.53 18.11 38.42
CA ASP A 646 -9.77 17.10 39.18
C ASP A 646 -10.49 16.70 40.48
N ALA A 647 -10.98 17.68 41.25
CA ALA A 647 -11.75 17.45 42.47
C ALA A 647 -13.09 16.75 42.22
N ALA A 648 -13.81 17.13 41.17
CA ALA A 648 -15.05 16.45 40.78
C ALA A 648 -14.79 14.99 40.36
N ALA A 649 -13.74 14.76 39.56
CA ALA A 649 -13.35 13.43 39.13
C ALA A 649 -12.84 12.56 40.29
N ASP A 650 -12.21 13.13 41.31
CA ASP A 650 -11.82 12.43 42.54
C ASP A 650 -13.02 12.03 43.41
N GLY A 651 -14.00 12.92 43.58
CA GLY A 651 -15.22 12.62 44.31
C GLY A 651 -15.98 11.43 43.70
N LEU A 652 -16.15 11.45 42.38
CA LEU A 652 -16.79 10.36 41.64
C LEU A 652 -15.91 9.09 41.60
N ALA A 653 -14.58 9.21 41.48
CA ALA A 653 -13.69 8.05 41.56
C ALA A 653 -13.78 7.33 42.92
N ALA A 654 -13.94 8.08 44.02
CA ALA A 654 -14.16 7.50 45.34
C ALA A 654 -15.51 6.76 45.43
N ALA A 655 -16.58 7.28 44.82
CA ALA A 655 -17.88 6.60 44.73
C ALA A 655 -17.82 5.31 43.91
N LEU A 656 -17.17 5.36 42.73
CA LEU A 656 -16.91 4.19 41.89
C LEU A 656 -16.12 3.10 42.64
N LEU A 657 -15.05 3.48 43.35
CA LEU A 657 -14.25 2.57 44.17
C LEU A 657 -15.04 1.97 45.33
N ALA A 658 -15.84 2.78 46.04
CA ALA A 658 -16.70 2.30 47.15
C ALA A 658 -17.71 1.24 46.68
N ARG A 659 -18.12 1.30 45.41
CA ARG A 659 -19.02 0.35 44.75
C ARG A 659 -18.29 -0.80 44.03
N GLY A 660 -16.96 -0.85 44.14
CA GLY A 660 -16.10 -1.93 43.66
C GLY A 660 -15.69 -1.82 42.18
N ALA A 661 -15.78 -0.64 41.57
CA ALA A 661 -15.21 -0.38 40.26
C ALA A 661 -13.75 0.10 40.40
N GLY A 662 -12.81 -0.77 40.05
CA GLY A 662 -11.36 -0.52 40.07
C GLY A 662 -10.63 -1.33 39.00
N PRO A 663 -9.34 -1.67 39.19
CA PRO A 663 -8.56 -2.51 38.29
C PRO A 663 -9.27 -3.77 37.82
N GLU A 664 -9.04 -4.13 36.55
CA GLU A 664 -9.70 -5.25 35.84
C GLU A 664 -11.24 -5.16 35.69
N SER A 665 -11.89 -4.13 36.24
CA SER A 665 -13.32 -3.85 35.99
C SER A 665 -13.51 -2.88 34.82
N VAL A 666 -14.69 -2.95 34.19
CA VAL A 666 -15.15 -1.99 33.17
C VAL A 666 -16.26 -1.13 33.77
N VAL A 667 -16.23 0.18 33.52
CA VAL A 667 -17.34 1.10 33.83
C VAL A 667 -17.83 1.68 32.51
N ALA A 668 -19.13 1.54 32.25
CA ALA A 668 -19.74 2.20 31.10
C ALA A 668 -20.07 3.66 31.45
N VAL A 669 -19.85 4.57 30.51
CA VAL A 669 -20.17 6.00 30.66
C VAL A 669 -21.17 6.35 29.57
N ALA A 670 -22.44 6.49 29.96
CA ALA A 670 -23.57 6.75 29.09
C ALA A 670 -24.18 8.11 29.46
N LEU A 671 -23.51 9.18 29.01
CA LEU A 671 -23.87 10.57 29.29
C LEU A 671 -23.92 11.38 27.98
N PRO A 672 -24.79 12.39 27.87
CA PRO A 672 -24.72 13.37 26.78
C PRO A 672 -23.41 14.15 26.85
N ARG A 673 -23.08 14.87 25.77
CA ARG A 673 -21.89 15.75 25.77
C ARG A 673 -22.06 16.88 26.77
N GLY A 674 -21.10 17.00 27.68
CA GLY A 674 -21.04 18.06 28.68
C GLY A 674 -19.88 17.85 29.65
N PRO A 675 -19.73 18.73 30.66
CA PRO A 675 -18.69 18.61 31.67
C PRO A 675 -18.75 17.28 32.44
N ASP A 676 -19.94 16.77 32.73
CA ASP A 676 -20.15 15.53 33.48
C ASP A 676 -19.59 14.29 32.75
N LEU A 677 -19.67 14.27 31.41
CA LEU A 677 -19.02 13.25 30.59
C LEU A 677 -17.49 13.30 30.83
N VAL A 678 -16.88 14.47 30.77
CA VAL A 678 -15.43 14.63 31.01
C VAL A 678 -15.05 14.15 32.42
N THR A 679 -15.82 14.55 33.43
CA THR A 679 -15.65 14.12 34.83
C THR A 679 -15.75 12.60 34.96
N ALA A 680 -16.77 11.96 34.35
CA ALA A 680 -16.99 10.51 34.43
C ALA A 680 -15.88 9.68 33.75
N LEU A 681 -15.39 10.13 32.59
CA LEU A 681 -14.25 9.50 31.90
C LEU A 681 -12.99 9.53 32.78
N LEU A 682 -12.67 10.69 33.37
CA LEU A 682 -11.52 10.87 34.26
C LEU A 682 -11.66 10.11 35.57
N ALA A 683 -12.84 10.15 36.20
CA ALA A 683 -13.13 9.44 37.45
C ALA A 683 -12.93 7.93 37.30
N THR A 684 -13.39 7.37 36.18
CA THR A 684 -13.20 5.95 35.85
C THR A 684 -11.72 5.59 35.75
N LEU A 685 -10.91 6.43 35.08
CA LEU A 685 -9.47 6.23 34.92
C LEU A 685 -8.70 6.44 36.24
N LYS A 686 -9.11 7.39 37.09
CA LYS A 686 -8.58 7.62 38.45
C LYS A 686 -8.82 6.42 39.37
N ALA A 687 -10.04 5.86 39.34
CA ALA A 687 -10.40 4.61 40.00
C ALA A 687 -9.58 3.39 39.49
N GLY A 688 -8.98 3.50 38.29
CA GLY A 688 -8.17 2.45 37.68
C GLY A 688 -8.97 1.41 36.91
N ALA A 689 -10.25 1.66 36.66
CA ALA A 689 -11.11 0.84 35.83
C ALA A 689 -10.96 1.18 34.34
N ALA A 690 -11.38 0.26 33.45
CA ALA A 690 -11.51 0.56 32.04
C ALA A 690 -12.75 1.40 31.77
N CYS A 691 -12.58 2.52 31.08
CA CYS A 691 -13.68 3.35 30.63
C CYS A 691 -14.29 2.80 29.33
N MET A 692 -15.61 2.60 29.32
CA MET A 692 -16.38 2.22 28.13
C MET A 692 -17.35 3.36 27.78
N PRO A 693 -16.95 4.32 26.91
CA PRO A 693 -17.86 5.36 26.47
C PRO A 693 -18.99 4.77 25.62
N VAL A 694 -20.24 5.08 25.99
CA VAL A 694 -21.45 4.65 25.29
C VAL A 694 -22.17 5.90 24.79
N ASP A 695 -22.34 5.99 23.48
CA ASP A 695 -23.08 7.07 22.85
C ASP A 695 -24.59 6.90 23.11
N PRO A 696 -25.26 7.80 23.85
CA PRO A 696 -26.67 7.65 24.17
C PRO A 696 -27.61 7.87 22.96
N SER A 697 -27.10 8.27 21.79
CA SER A 697 -27.88 8.38 20.55
C SER A 697 -28.04 7.04 19.82
N TYR A 698 -27.26 6.01 20.19
CA TYR A 698 -27.35 4.69 19.56
C TYR A 698 -28.69 3.99 19.88
N PRO A 699 -29.19 3.09 19.00
CA PRO A 699 -30.39 2.30 19.26
C PRO A 699 -30.30 1.56 20.62
N PRO A 700 -31.33 1.59 21.48
CA PRO A 700 -31.29 0.96 22.80
C PRO A 700 -30.92 -0.53 22.77
N GLU A 701 -31.36 -1.28 21.75
CA GLU A 701 -30.96 -2.68 21.56
C GLU A 701 -29.45 -2.85 21.36
N ARG A 702 -28.81 -1.94 20.60
CA ARG A 702 -27.35 -1.97 20.40
C ARG A 702 -26.61 -1.66 21.69
N ILE A 703 -27.10 -0.70 22.47
CA ILE A 703 -26.53 -0.37 23.79
C ILE A 703 -26.68 -1.56 24.73
N ALA A 704 -27.85 -2.19 24.79
CA ALA A 704 -28.09 -3.39 25.60
C ALA A 704 -27.16 -4.55 25.20
N LEU A 705 -26.92 -4.76 23.89
CA LEU A 705 -25.95 -5.75 23.39
C LEU A 705 -24.52 -5.43 23.82
N MET A 706 -24.08 -4.16 23.74
CA MET A 706 -22.77 -3.71 24.19
C MET A 706 -22.58 -3.91 25.70
N LEU A 707 -23.57 -3.53 26.52
CA LEU A 707 -23.55 -3.71 27.97
C LEU A 707 -23.56 -5.21 28.36
N THR A 708 -24.30 -6.05 27.62
CA THR A 708 -24.35 -7.51 27.85
C THR A 708 -23.01 -8.19 27.53
N ASP A 709 -22.32 -7.75 26.47
CA ASP A 709 -21.00 -8.28 26.08
C ASP A 709 -19.90 -7.80 27.02
N ALA A 710 -19.92 -6.52 27.41
CA ALA A 710 -18.89 -5.93 28.27
C ALA A 710 -19.05 -6.22 29.76
N ARG A 711 -20.29 -6.47 30.22
CA ARG A 711 -20.65 -6.71 31.64
C ARG A 711 -20.02 -5.67 32.59
N PRO A 712 -20.26 -4.36 32.36
CA PRO A 712 -19.65 -3.32 33.18
C PRO A 712 -20.10 -3.45 34.64
N ARG A 713 -19.18 -3.14 35.55
CA ARG A 713 -19.41 -3.16 37.00
C ARG A 713 -20.44 -2.11 37.44
N LEU A 714 -20.42 -0.95 36.77
CA LEU A 714 -21.32 0.18 36.95
C LEU A 714 -21.54 0.88 35.60
N VAL A 715 -22.64 1.63 35.49
CA VAL A 715 -22.89 2.57 34.41
C VAL A 715 -23.01 3.98 34.99
N VAL A 716 -22.11 4.89 34.63
CA VAL A 716 -22.28 6.32 34.97
C VAL A 716 -23.25 6.92 33.96
N SER A 717 -24.38 7.44 34.45
CA SER A 717 -25.45 7.98 33.61
C SER A 717 -26.34 8.93 34.42
N ASP A 718 -26.88 9.95 33.77
CA ASP A 718 -27.88 10.84 34.35
C ASP A 718 -29.27 10.14 34.44
N GLN A 719 -30.18 10.71 35.23
CA GLN A 719 -31.50 10.09 35.46
C GLN A 719 -32.39 9.99 34.21
N GLU A 720 -32.24 10.88 33.23
CA GLU A 720 -33.04 10.87 32.00
C GLU A 720 -32.55 9.79 31.04
N THR A 721 -31.24 9.77 30.79
CA THR A 721 -30.56 8.76 29.97
C THR A 721 -30.73 7.36 30.56
N ALA A 722 -30.57 7.19 31.89
CA ALA A 722 -30.76 5.90 32.54
C ALA A 722 -32.19 5.35 32.40
N ARG A 723 -33.21 6.22 32.50
CA ARG A 723 -34.62 5.83 32.26
C ARG A 723 -34.87 5.48 30.79
N ARG A 724 -34.37 6.31 29.86
CA ARG A 724 -34.54 6.11 28.40
C ARG A 724 -33.88 4.81 27.91
N LEU A 725 -32.76 4.42 28.53
CA LEU A 725 -32.03 3.19 28.22
C LEU A 725 -32.45 1.98 29.07
N ALA A 726 -33.44 2.14 29.97
CA ALA A 726 -33.93 1.10 30.88
C ALA A 726 -32.82 0.40 31.71
N LEU A 727 -31.85 1.17 32.21
CA LEU A 727 -30.73 0.64 33.00
C LEU A 727 -31.20 0.18 34.39
N ASP A 728 -30.58 -0.87 34.94
CA ASP A 728 -30.81 -1.30 36.34
C ASP A 728 -30.35 -0.20 37.30
N PRO A 729 -31.24 0.41 38.12
CA PRO A 729 -30.87 1.47 39.06
C PRO A 729 -29.77 1.08 40.05
N LYS A 730 -29.55 -0.20 40.34
CA LYS A 730 -28.45 -0.67 41.21
C LYS A 730 -27.08 -0.59 40.53
N SER A 731 -27.06 -0.69 39.20
CA SER A 731 -25.86 -0.56 38.38
C SER A 731 -25.51 0.89 38.05
N VAL A 732 -26.48 1.80 38.13
CA VAL A 732 -26.30 3.23 37.80
C VAL A 732 -25.59 3.98 38.92
N CYS A 733 -24.63 4.81 38.54
CA CYS A 733 -23.93 5.78 39.37
C CYS A 733 -24.20 7.17 38.79
N ASP A 734 -24.62 8.12 39.62
CA ASP A 734 -24.91 9.50 39.16
C ASP A 734 -23.59 10.26 38.94
N PRO A 735 -23.43 11.10 37.91
CA PRO A 735 -22.19 11.86 37.69
C PRO A 735 -21.82 12.79 38.86
N GLY A 736 -22.78 13.21 39.69
CA GLY A 736 -22.56 13.98 40.92
C GLY A 736 -22.36 13.14 42.19
N GLU A 737 -22.36 11.80 42.09
CA GLU A 737 -22.19 10.91 43.24
C GLU A 737 -20.77 11.05 43.82
N THR A 738 -20.67 11.25 45.13
CA THR A 738 -19.38 11.34 45.84
C THR A 738 -19.37 10.45 47.08
N SER A 739 -18.18 10.03 47.49
CA SER A 739 -17.97 9.17 48.66
C SER A 739 -16.78 9.65 49.49
N THR A 740 -16.66 9.15 50.72
CA THR A 740 -15.43 9.32 51.50
C THR A 740 -14.24 8.69 50.76
N ALA A 741 -13.06 9.30 50.91
CA ALA A 741 -11.87 8.88 50.17
C ALA A 741 -11.53 7.40 50.40
N VAL A 742 -11.71 6.58 49.35
CA VAL A 742 -11.32 5.16 49.35
C VAL A 742 -9.85 5.05 48.90
N PRO A 743 -8.99 4.28 49.60
CA PRO A 743 -7.61 4.06 49.17
C PRO A 743 -7.56 3.51 47.74
N ARG A 744 -6.88 4.22 46.83
CA ARG A 744 -6.77 3.80 45.43
C ARG A 744 -5.91 2.53 45.33
N PRO A 745 -6.38 1.48 44.63
CA PRO A 745 -5.61 0.26 44.46
C PRO A 745 -4.38 0.46 43.55
N PRO A 746 -3.34 -0.40 43.67
CA PRO A 746 -2.21 -0.44 42.74
C PRO A 746 -2.69 -0.68 41.30
N LEU A 747 -2.09 0.04 40.35
CA LEU A 747 -2.44 0.00 38.93
C LEU A 747 -1.25 -0.49 38.12
N SER A 748 -1.40 -1.61 37.42
CA SER A 748 -0.40 -2.13 36.48
C SER A 748 -0.54 -1.42 35.12
N PRO A 749 0.56 -1.17 34.39
CA PRO A 749 0.49 -0.66 33.01
C PRO A 749 -0.32 -1.58 32.07
N ASP A 750 -0.39 -2.89 32.38
CA ASP A 750 -1.11 -3.86 31.55
C ASP A 750 -2.60 -4.00 31.93
N HIS A 751 -3.07 -3.33 33.00
CA HIS A 751 -4.50 -3.27 33.33
C HIS A 751 -5.28 -2.54 32.24
N PRO A 752 -6.60 -2.80 32.08
CA PRO A 752 -7.44 -2.09 31.14
C PRO A 752 -7.52 -0.58 31.42
N ALA A 753 -7.67 0.20 30.36
CA ALA A 753 -7.92 1.64 30.40
C ALA A 753 -9.17 2.04 29.61
N TYR A 754 -9.45 1.36 28.50
CA TYR A 754 -10.67 1.60 27.73
C TYR A 754 -11.26 0.33 27.11
N VAL A 755 -12.57 0.36 26.86
CA VAL A 755 -13.29 -0.54 25.97
C VAL A 755 -13.99 0.28 24.90
N VAL A 756 -13.55 0.15 23.65
CA VAL A 756 -14.17 0.81 22.49
C VAL A 756 -14.78 -0.26 21.59
N PHE A 757 -16.08 -0.17 21.32
CA PHE A 757 -16.76 -1.10 20.43
C PHE A 757 -16.59 -0.68 18.97
N THR A 758 -16.11 -1.60 18.16
CA THR A 758 -15.94 -1.43 16.70
C THR A 758 -16.86 -2.38 15.95
N SER A 759 -17.08 -2.11 14.66
CA SER A 759 -17.82 -3.01 13.78
C SER A 759 -17.14 -4.37 13.64
N GLY A 760 -17.94 -5.42 13.40
CA GLY A 760 -17.46 -6.80 13.45
C GLY A 760 -17.89 -7.64 12.25
N SER A 761 -16.93 -8.29 11.59
CA SER A 761 -17.10 -9.12 10.39
C SER A 761 -18.11 -10.28 10.51
N THR A 762 -18.58 -10.61 11.71
CA THR A 762 -19.55 -11.69 11.97
C THR A 762 -20.97 -11.21 12.31
N GLY A 763 -21.32 -9.94 12.12
CA GLY A 763 -22.66 -9.44 12.48
C GLY A 763 -22.84 -8.90 13.90
N ARG A 764 -21.79 -8.83 14.71
CA ARG A 764 -21.86 -8.30 16.09
C ARG A 764 -20.68 -7.37 16.38
N PRO A 765 -20.91 -6.22 17.06
CA PRO A 765 -19.84 -5.34 17.50
C PRO A 765 -18.79 -6.07 18.35
N LYS A 766 -17.52 -5.66 18.22
CA LYS A 766 -16.39 -6.22 18.98
C LYS A 766 -15.80 -5.16 19.90
N GLY A 767 -15.78 -5.41 21.21
CA GLY A 767 -15.12 -4.55 22.19
C GLY A 767 -13.60 -4.70 22.11
N VAL A 768 -12.88 -3.61 21.84
CA VAL A 768 -11.40 -3.59 21.89
C VAL A 768 -10.97 -3.17 23.28
N LEU A 769 -10.21 -4.02 23.96
CA LEU A 769 -9.77 -3.84 25.36
C LEU A 769 -8.36 -3.26 25.41
N GLY A 770 -8.24 -1.94 25.49
CA GLY A 770 -6.95 -1.24 25.56
C GLY A 770 -6.37 -1.15 26.96
N THR A 771 -5.04 -1.06 27.07
CA THR A 771 -4.31 -1.02 28.34
C THR A 771 -3.95 0.41 28.78
N GLN A 772 -3.62 0.56 30.07
CA GLN A 772 -3.07 1.81 30.63
C GLN A 772 -1.79 2.25 29.91
N ARG A 773 -0.86 1.31 29.64
CA ARG A 773 0.37 1.56 28.87
C ARG A 773 0.06 2.10 27.48
N ALA A 774 -0.88 1.48 26.77
CA ALA A 774 -1.21 1.86 25.40
C ALA A 774 -1.79 3.27 25.29
N LEU A 775 -2.78 3.58 26.12
CA LEU A 775 -3.39 4.91 26.13
C LEU A 775 -2.42 5.97 26.67
N ALA A 776 -1.68 5.69 27.75
CA ALA A 776 -0.68 6.62 28.29
C ALA A 776 0.43 6.93 27.26
N ASN A 777 0.93 5.94 26.52
CA ASN A 777 1.92 6.15 25.46
C ASN A 777 1.40 7.08 24.35
N ARG A 778 0.18 6.83 23.84
CA ARG A 778 -0.44 7.67 22.81
C ARG A 778 -0.69 9.10 23.29
N LEU A 779 -1.10 9.28 24.55
CA LEU A 779 -1.34 10.61 25.13
C LEU A 779 -0.04 11.37 25.39
N ALA A 780 0.98 10.70 25.92
CA ALA A 780 2.31 11.29 26.15
C ALA A 780 2.97 11.72 24.83
N TRP A 781 2.93 10.87 23.79
CA TRP A 781 3.38 11.26 22.44
C TRP A 781 2.57 12.43 21.88
N GLY A 782 1.25 12.46 22.12
CA GLY A 782 0.35 13.51 21.69
C GLY A 782 0.74 14.93 22.16
N ARG A 783 1.48 15.06 23.27
CA ARG A 783 2.04 16.36 23.72
C ARG A 783 2.91 17.02 22.63
N THR A 784 3.58 16.25 21.76
CA THR A 784 4.42 16.76 20.64
C THR A 784 3.62 17.44 19.51
N LEU A 785 2.30 17.23 19.48
CA LEU A 785 1.38 17.86 18.53
C LEU A 785 0.96 19.28 18.98
N THR A 786 1.41 19.73 20.15
CA THR A 786 1.10 21.05 20.73
C THR A 786 2.35 21.94 20.83
N ASP A 787 2.17 23.26 20.90
CA ASP A 787 3.26 24.22 21.17
C ASP A 787 3.46 24.49 22.68
N GLY A 788 2.63 23.90 23.55
CA GLY A 788 2.62 24.12 25.00
C GLY A 788 1.20 24.22 25.59
N PRO A 789 1.08 24.35 26.93
CA PRO A 789 -0.20 24.20 27.65
C PRO A 789 -1.20 25.36 27.47
N ALA A 790 -0.83 26.44 26.77
CA ALA A 790 -1.74 27.58 26.54
C ALA A 790 -2.68 27.41 25.32
N GLY A 791 -2.77 26.18 24.78
CA GLY A 791 -3.61 25.86 23.63
C GLY A 791 -5.08 25.63 23.98
N VAL A 792 -5.92 25.66 22.95
CA VAL A 792 -7.32 25.21 23.02
C VAL A 792 -7.57 24.22 21.90
N ARG A 793 -8.13 23.05 22.25
CA ARG A 793 -8.46 21.99 21.29
C ARG A 793 -9.96 21.82 21.21
N VAL A 794 -10.51 21.76 20.00
CA VAL A 794 -11.91 21.39 19.82
C VAL A 794 -12.06 19.88 19.94
N ALA A 795 -12.80 19.41 20.95
CA ALA A 795 -13.19 18.00 21.06
C ALA A 795 -14.55 17.82 20.41
N LYS A 796 -14.57 17.26 19.20
CA LYS A 796 -15.79 17.03 18.42
C LYS A 796 -15.98 15.56 18.02
N SER A 797 -14.90 14.79 17.94
CA SER A 797 -14.95 13.41 17.45
C SER A 797 -15.79 12.54 18.41
N PRO A 798 -16.59 11.57 17.93
CA PRO A 798 -17.57 10.89 18.79
C PRO A 798 -16.88 10.07 19.87
N ILE A 799 -17.31 10.23 21.14
CA ILE A 799 -16.59 9.71 22.30
C ILE A 799 -16.56 8.17 22.38
N SER A 800 -17.48 7.51 21.69
CA SER A 800 -17.53 6.05 21.51
C SER A 800 -16.42 5.50 20.60
N PHE A 801 -15.60 6.36 19.99
CA PHE A 801 -14.40 6.02 19.22
C PHE A 801 -13.13 6.44 19.97
N ILE A 802 -12.04 5.71 19.74
CA ILE A 802 -10.75 5.98 20.38
C ILE A 802 -10.19 7.37 20.05
N ASP A 803 -10.50 7.89 18.86
CA ASP A 803 -10.11 9.22 18.42
C ASP A 803 -10.78 10.32 19.26
N GLY A 804 -12.05 10.16 19.63
CA GLY A 804 -12.74 11.08 20.55
C GLY A 804 -12.13 11.07 21.96
N LEU A 805 -11.80 9.88 22.47
CA LEU A 805 -11.16 9.75 23.78
C LEU A 805 -9.74 10.35 23.80
N THR A 806 -8.95 10.13 22.75
CA THR A 806 -7.57 10.65 22.64
C THR A 806 -7.50 12.12 22.25
N GLU A 807 -8.47 12.64 21.49
CA GLU A 807 -8.65 14.06 21.22
C GLU A 807 -8.87 14.83 22.53
N LEU A 808 -9.86 14.40 23.32
CA LEU A 808 -10.27 15.02 24.59
C LEU A 808 -9.19 14.86 25.69
N LEU A 809 -8.80 13.62 26.02
CA LEU A 809 -7.79 13.39 27.08
C LEU A 809 -6.43 13.95 26.69
N GLY A 810 -6.10 13.97 25.40
CA GLY A 810 -4.82 14.48 24.91
C GLY A 810 -4.66 16.00 25.00
N ALA A 811 -5.77 16.75 25.12
CA ALA A 811 -5.73 18.18 25.43
C ALA A 811 -5.43 18.36 26.92
N LEU A 812 -6.23 17.71 27.77
CA LEU A 812 -6.09 17.78 29.23
C LEU A 812 -4.71 17.33 29.72
N VAL A 813 -4.14 16.26 29.14
CA VAL A 813 -2.79 15.77 29.46
C VAL A 813 -1.68 16.71 28.94
N ALA A 814 -1.95 17.52 27.92
CA ALA A 814 -1.03 18.56 27.43
C ALA A 814 -1.18 19.91 28.17
N GLY A 815 -2.21 20.05 29.03
CA GLY A 815 -2.56 21.28 29.72
C GLY A 815 -3.44 22.24 28.91
N GLU A 816 -3.79 21.87 27.67
CA GLU A 816 -4.70 22.63 26.81
C GLU A 816 -6.15 22.59 27.34
N ALA A 817 -6.91 23.64 27.10
CA ALA A 817 -8.36 23.62 27.34
C ALA A 817 -9.09 22.85 26.24
N VAL A 818 -10.12 22.08 26.63
CA VAL A 818 -11.05 21.42 25.72
C VAL A 818 -12.24 22.33 25.44
N ALA A 819 -12.41 22.75 24.18
CA ALA A 819 -13.68 23.28 23.69
C ALA A 819 -14.55 22.11 23.23
N LEU A 820 -15.50 21.69 24.06
CA LEU A 820 -16.34 20.53 23.77
C LEU A 820 -17.46 20.93 22.80
N ALA A 821 -17.47 20.33 21.61
CA ALA A 821 -18.53 20.54 20.63
C ALA A 821 -19.73 19.66 20.98
N ASP A 822 -20.94 20.23 20.92
CA ASP A 822 -22.18 19.48 21.02
C ASP A 822 -22.47 18.66 19.74
N ASP A 823 -23.53 17.85 19.77
CA ASP A 823 -23.89 16.97 18.66
C ASP A 823 -24.38 17.74 17.42
N GLY A 824 -24.90 18.97 17.59
CA GLY A 824 -25.28 19.85 16.46
C GLY A 824 -24.06 20.49 15.79
N THR A 825 -23.05 20.84 16.57
CA THR A 825 -21.81 21.49 16.12
C THR A 825 -20.86 20.53 15.43
N THR A 826 -20.85 19.25 15.83
CA THR A 826 -19.90 18.25 15.34
C THR A 826 -19.95 18.04 13.82
N GLY A 827 -21.13 18.25 13.20
CA GLY A 827 -21.34 18.09 11.75
C GLY A 827 -21.60 19.39 10.97
N ASP A 828 -21.76 20.55 11.62
CA ASP A 828 -21.99 21.84 10.95
C ASP A 828 -20.66 22.64 10.87
N PRO A 829 -20.09 22.87 9.67
CA PRO A 829 -18.84 23.60 9.49
C PRO A 829 -18.89 25.05 10.01
N THR A 830 -20.04 25.71 9.95
CA THR A 830 -20.23 27.09 10.39
C THR A 830 -20.30 27.15 11.91
N ALA A 831 -21.01 26.21 12.55
CA ALA A 831 -21.01 26.08 14.01
C ALA A 831 -19.60 25.71 14.53
N LEU A 832 -18.90 24.79 13.86
CA LEU A 832 -17.55 24.39 14.21
C LEU A 832 -16.55 25.54 14.05
N ALA A 833 -16.68 26.35 13.00
CA ALA A 833 -15.91 27.58 12.79
C ALA A 833 -16.20 28.64 13.87
N ALA A 834 -17.47 28.80 14.28
CA ALA A 834 -17.86 29.71 15.35
C ALA A 834 -17.28 29.27 16.70
N LEU A 835 -17.37 27.97 17.05
CA LEU A 835 -16.80 27.41 18.28
C LEU A 835 -15.27 27.57 18.32
N ALA A 836 -14.59 27.20 17.23
CA ALA A 836 -13.14 27.34 17.11
C ALA A 836 -12.69 28.81 17.21
N SER A 837 -13.45 29.74 16.63
CA SER A 837 -13.14 31.18 16.70
C SER A 837 -13.43 31.76 18.09
N ARG A 838 -14.55 31.40 18.74
CA ARG A 838 -14.94 31.84 20.09
C ARG A 838 -13.84 31.55 21.12
N HIS A 839 -13.25 30.36 21.06
CA HIS A 839 -12.21 29.93 22.00
C HIS A 839 -10.78 29.97 21.42
N ARG A 840 -10.59 30.56 20.23
CA ARG A 840 -9.29 30.69 19.54
C ARG A 840 -8.51 29.37 19.45
N ALA A 841 -9.17 28.31 18.98
CA ALA A 841 -8.64 26.97 18.90
C ALA A 841 -7.27 26.92 18.19
N THR A 842 -6.30 26.26 18.81
CA THR A 842 -4.93 26.09 18.30
C THR A 842 -4.72 24.76 17.58
N LEU A 843 -5.60 23.78 17.82
CA LEU A 843 -5.54 22.45 17.22
C LEU A 843 -6.95 21.95 16.88
N LEU A 844 -7.09 21.38 15.68
CA LEU A 844 -8.33 20.74 15.21
C LEU A 844 -8.01 19.42 14.48
N THR A 845 -8.64 18.34 14.93
CA THR A 845 -8.60 17.02 14.26
C THR A 845 -9.84 16.87 13.37
N ALA A 846 -9.70 16.37 12.15
CA ALA A 846 -10.83 15.96 11.34
C ALA A 846 -10.49 14.86 10.33
N VAL A 847 -11.52 14.20 9.82
CA VAL A 847 -11.43 13.29 8.68
C VAL A 847 -11.31 14.10 7.38
N PRO A 848 -10.57 13.63 6.36
CA PRO A 848 -10.51 14.25 5.04
C PRO A 848 -11.85 14.73 4.50
N SER A 849 -12.92 13.92 4.56
CA SER A 849 -14.26 14.30 4.09
C SER A 849 -14.83 15.57 4.75
N LEU A 850 -14.56 15.82 6.04
CA LEU A 850 -14.97 17.04 6.73
C LEU A 850 -14.05 18.23 6.40
N TYR A 851 -12.76 17.98 6.13
CA TYR A 851 -11.85 19.02 5.67
C TYR A 851 -12.23 19.58 4.30
N THR A 852 -12.71 18.75 3.37
CA THR A 852 -13.28 19.24 2.10
C THR A 852 -14.41 20.25 2.36
N THR A 853 -15.38 19.90 3.21
CA THR A 853 -16.50 20.81 3.53
C THR A 853 -16.05 22.08 4.24
N LEU A 854 -15.03 22.00 5.11
CA LEU A 854 -14.44 23.17 5.78
C LEU A 854 -13.71 24.09 4.80
N VAL A 855 -12.95 23.55 3.84
CA VAL A 855 -12.29 24.34 2.78
C VAL A 855 -13.33 25.07 1.92
N GLU A 856 -14.42 24.40 1.56
CA GLU A 856 -15.50 24.94 0.72
C GLU A 856 -16.36 26.00 1.45
N SER A 857 -16.70 25.75 2.72
CA SER A 857 -17.81 26.46 3.41
C SER A 857 -17.39 27.33 4.59
N ALA A 858 -16.16 27.21 5.12
CA ALA A 858 -15.76 28.00 6.29
C ALA A 858 -15.57 29.50 5.96
N PRO A 859 -16.17 30.42 6.74
CA PRO A 859 -16.01 31.86 6.53
C PRO A 859 -14.53 32.30 6.54
N PRO A 860 -14.11 33.28 5.71
CA PRO A 860 -12.77 33.84 5.76
C PRO A 860 -12.35 34.29 7.17
N GLY A 861 -11.10 34.02 7.56
CA GLY A 861 -10.57 34.29 8.91
C GLY A 861 -10.96 33.25 9.96
N SER A 862 -11.89 32.34 9.67
CA SER A 862 -12.15 31.18 10.54
C SER A 862 -10.91 30.32 10.64
N PHE A 863 -10.63 29.83 11.84
CA PHE A 863 -9.48 28.98 12.16
C PHE A 863 -8.09 29.66 12.02
N ASP A 864 -8.00 30.99 11.90
CA ASP A 864 -6.71 31.73 11.87
C ASP A 864 -5.82 31.54 13.13
N SER A 865 -6.40 31.02 14.22
CA SER A 865 -5.69 30.64 15.45
C SER A 865 -5.16 29.21 15.45
N VAL A 866 -5.65 28.35 14.54
CA VAL A 866 -5.22 26.95 14.43
C VAL A 866 -3.80 26.91 13.89
N ARG A 867 -2.93 26.21 14.62
CA ARG A 867 -1.52 25.99 14.27
C ARG A 867 -1.23 24.56 13.82
N THR A 868 -2.08 23.61 14.22
CA THR A 868 -1.95 22.20 13.87
C THR A 868 -3.30 21.66 13.40
N TRP A 869 -3.36 21.26 12.14
CA TRP A 869 -4.45 20.48 11.57
C TRP A 869 -4.06 19.00 11.63
N ILE A 870 -4.94 18.15 12.16
CA ILE A 870 -4.72 16.70 12.20
C ILE A 870 -5.73 16.01 11.30
N SER A 871 -5.24 15.39 10.22
CA SER A 871 -6.03 14.44 9.46
C SER A 871 -5.87 13.04 10.05
N SER A 872 -6.96 12.34 10.33
CA SER A 872 -6.96 10.92 10.69
C SER A 872 -8.23 10.26 10.19
N GLY A 873 -8.32 8.93 10.31
CA GLY A 873 -9.53 8.18 9.99
C GLY A 873 -9.72 7.80 8.51
N GLU A 874 -9.30 8.59 7.52
CA GLU A 874 -9.40 8.25 6.08
C GLU A 874 -8.09 8.53 5.32
N PRO A 875 -7.88 7.97 4.11
CA PRO A 875 -6.76 8.36 3.26
C PRO A 875 -6.87 9.85 2.87
N LEU A 876 -5.90 10.65 3.28
CA LEU A 876 -5.76 12.04 2.86
C LEU A 876 -5.20 12.11 1.43
N THR A 877 -5.89 12.80 0.51
CA THR A 877 -5.40 13.01 -0.85
C THR A 877 -4.41 14.18 -0.92
N THR A 878 -3.44 14.11 -1.84
CA THR A 878 -2.47 15.19 -2.05
C THR A 878 -3.16 16.50 -2.45
N ASP A 879 -4.20 16.47 -3.29
CA ASP A 879 -4.97 17.66 -3.68
C ASP A 879 -5.68 18.33 -2.49
N LEU A 880 -6.24 17.56 -1.54
CA LEU A 880 -6.88 18.13 -0.34
C LEU A 880 -5.84 18.68 0.64
N ALA A 881 -4.69 18.01 0.78
CA ALA A 881 -3.57 18.50 1.58
C ALA A 881 -3.08 19.88 1.08
N HIS A 882 -2.89 20.02 -0.25
CA HIS A 882 -2.54 21.29 -0.88
C HIS A 882 -3.62 22.37 -0.72
N GLN A 883 -4.91 22.01 -0.76
CA GLN A 883 -5.99 22.97 -0.49
C GLN A 883 -5.98 23.46 0.96
N LEU A 884 -5.72 22.57 1.92
CA LEU A 884 -5.59 22.92 3.33
C LEU A 884 -4.39 23.84 3.60
N THR A 885 -3.20 23.52 3.06
CA THR A 885 -2.00 24.37 3.26
C THR A 885 -2.13 25.70 2.50
N ALA A 886 -2.74 25.73 1.31
CA ALA A 886 -3.01 26.98 0.61
C ALA A 886 -4.02 27.87 1.35
N ARG A 887 -5.04 27.29 2.00
CA ARG A 887 -6.07 28.02 2.74
C ARG A 887 -5.58 28.53 4.10
N TRP A 888 -4.76 27.74 4.81
CA TRP A 888 -4.21 28.07 6.14
C TRP A 888 -2.68 27.88 6.22
N PRO A 889 -1.87 28.67 5.47
CA PRO A 889 -0.43 28.42 5.28
C PRO A 889 0.46 28.64 6.51
N LYS A 890 -0.10 29.08 7.64
CA LYS A 890 0.62 29.22 8.91
C LYS A 890 0.54 27.99 9.80
N ALA A 891 -0.34 27.04 9.46
CA ALA A 891 -0.60 25.85 10.24
C ALA A 891 0.09 24.63 9.64
N ARG A 892 0.68 23.77 10.47
CA ARG A 892 1.17 22.46 10.01
C ARG A 892 -0.01 21.51 9.79
N LEU A 893 0.07 20.70 8.74
CA LEU A 893 -0.84 19.59 8.50
C LEU A 893 -0.15 18.28 8.90
N VAL A 894 -0.79 17.49 9.76
CA VAL A 894 -0.29 16.20 10.23
C VAL A 894 -1.29 15.13 9.83
N ASN A 895 -0.87 14.19 9.00
CA ASN A 895 -1.64 13.00 8.67
C ASN A 895 -1.29 11.90 9.68
N LEU A 896 -2.29 11.33 10.35
CA LEU A 896 -2.15 10.24 11.31
C LEU A 896 -2.87 9.00 10.78
N TYR A 897 -2.30 7.84 11.09
CA TYR A 897 -2.93 6.56 10.84
C TYR A 897 -2.96 5.73 12.11
N GLY A 898 -4.09 5.06 12.33
CA GLY A 898 -4.35 4.31 13.54
C GLY A 898 -5.49 3.30 13.43
N CYS A 899 -5.60 2.50 14.48
CA CYS A 899 -6.70 1.58 14.72
C CYS A 899 -6.98 1.48 16.23
N SER A 900 -8.22 1.15 16.60
CA SER A 900 -8.61 0.97 18.00
C SER A 900 -7.77 -0.11 18.71
N GLU A 901 -7.36 -1.14 17.98
CA GLU A 901 -6.50 -2.22 18.45
C GLU A 901 -5.05 -1.79 18.81
N ALA A 902 -4.67 -0.56 18.47
CA ALA A 902 -3.38 0.07 18.79
C ALA A 902 -3.52 1.46 19.46
N ALA A 903 -4.60 1.66 20.24
CA ALA A 903 -4.91 2.92 20.96
C ALA A 903 -5.07 4.17 20.08
N GLY A 904 -5.58 3.99 18.86
CA GLY A 904 -5.70 5.07 17.89
C GLY A 904 -4.44 5.14 17.05
N ASP A 905 -3.85 6.32 16.93
CA ASP A 905 -2.75 6.59 16.00
C ASP A 905 -1.45 5.86 16.37
N SER A 906 -0.82 5.29 15.33
CA SER A 906 0.41 4.47 15.38
C SER A 906 1.49 4.95 14.41
N LEU A 907 1.07 5.62 13.32
CA LEU A 907 1.93 6.27 12.33
C LEU A 907 1.58 7.76 12.23
N ALA A 908 2.58 8.60 11.98
CA ALA A 908 2.41 10.03 11.76
C ALA A 908 3.29 10.54 10.60
N HIS A 909 2.69 11.35 9.71
CA HIS A 909 3.38 12.12 8.69
C HIS A 909 3.09 13.61 8.91
N VAL A 910 4.14 14.42 9.07
CA VAL A 910 4.00 15.88 8.99
C VAL A 910 4.13 16.26 7.52
N HIS A 911 3.04 16.76 6.92
CA HIS A 911 3.04 17.24 5.56
C HIS A 911 3.81 18.57 5.52
N ALA A 912 5.03 18.52 4.97
CA ALA A 912 5.83 19.70 4.68
C ALA A 912 5.55 20.17 3.25
N ASP A 913 5.50 21.48 3.02
CA ASP A 913 5.60 22.09 1.69
C ASP A 913 7.05 21.91 1.15
N ASP A 914 7.54 20.68 1.02
CA ASP A 914 8.95 20.39 0.75
C ASP A 914 9.37 20.82 -0.68
N GLU A 915 8.41 20.89 -1.61
CA GLU A 915 8.59 21.51 -2.93
C GLU A 915 8.88 23.03 -2.85
N SER A 916 8.56 23.70 -1.74
CA SER A 916 8.77 25.15 -1.57
C SER A 916 10.09 25.51 -0.85
N ARG A 917 10.71 24.56 -0.14
CA ARG A 917 11.92 24.80 0.68
C ARG A 917 13.16 24.10 0.14
N ALA A 918 13.02 22.97 -0.56
CA ALA A 918 14.14 22.21 -1.12
C ALA A 918 14.64 22.76 -2.48
N GLY A 919 15.21 23.97 -2.48
CA GLY A 919 16.32 24.36 -3.36
C GLY A 919 16.19 24.36 -4.89
N ARG A 920 15.07 23.93 -5.50
CA ARG A 920 14.88 23.96 -6.98
C ARG A 920 14.50 25.36 -7.47
N ARG A 921 15.49 26.26 -7.56
CA ARG A 921 15.31 27.60 -8.17
C ARG A 921 15.38 27.63 -9.70
N ASP A 922 15.83 26.54 -10.33
CA ASP A 922 16.14 26.49 -11.77
C ASP A 922 15.23 25.54 -12.58
N ALA A 923 13.98 25.33 -12.15
CA ALA A 923 12.97 24.64 -12.96
C ALA A 923 12.20 25.65 -13.83
N ASP A 924 12.13 25.38 -15.14
CA ASP A 924 11.49 26.24 -16.13
C ASP A 924 10.00 26.50 -15.80
N PRO A 925 9.53 27.76 -15.72
CA PRO A 925 8.12 28.09 -15.52
C PRO A 925 7.15 27.51 -16.57
N ALA A 926 7.66 27.03 -17.70
CA ALA A 926 6.85 26.49 -18.80
C ALA A 926 6.42 25.02 -18.64
N GLU A 927 7.00 24.23 -17.73
CA GLU A 927 6.49 22.88 -17.48
C GLU A 927 5.22 22.93 -16.60
N PRO A 928 4.06 22.43 -17.09
CA PRO A 928 2.87 22.35 -16.26
C PRO A 928 3.11 21.38 -15.12
N ARG A 929 3.09 21.89 -13.88
CA ARG A 929 3.16 21.09 -12.64
C ARG A 929 2.17 19.93 -12.72
N ARG A 930 2.66 18.72 -13.00
CA ARG A 930 1.84 17.50 -12.98
C ARG A 930 1.40 17.29 -11.55
N ARG A 931 0.14 17.64 -11.25
CA ARG A 931 -0.53 17.20 -10.02
C ARG A 931 -0.48 15.67 -10.00
N THR A 932 0.33 15.11 -9.12
CA THR A 932 0.40 13.68 -8.90
C THR A 932 -0.84 13.26 -8.12
N ALA A 933 -1.79 12.63 -8.81
CA ALA A 933 -2.91 11.97 -8.17
C ALA A 933 -2.37 10.88 -7.22
N GLY A 934 -2.64 11.02 -5.93
CA GLY A 934 -2.04 10.16 -4.91
C GLY A 934 -2.54 10.47 -3.50
N THR A 935 -2.13 9.62 -2.56
CA THR A 935 -2.42 9.77 -1.13
C THR A 935 -1.18 10.22 -0.37
N VAL A 936 -1.40 11.07 0.63
CA VAL A 936 -0.36 11.49 1.57
C VAL A 936 0.11 10.25 2.36
N PRO A 937 1.42 10.03 2.53
CA PRO A 937 1.94 8.92 3.33
C PRO A 937 1.30 8.82 4.72
N LEU A 938 1.23 7.59 5.23
CA LEU A 938 0.91 7.32 6.64
C LEU A 938 2.04 7.82 7.56
N GLY A 939 3.27 7.82 7.04
CA GLY A 939 4.44 8.42 7.70
C GLY A 939 5.29 7.41 8.45
N ARG A 940 5.80 7.82 9.62
CA ARG A 940 6.73 7.02 10.45
C ARG A 940 6.09 6.62 11.78
N PRO A 941 6.57 5.56 12.46
CA PRO A 941 6.03 5.12 13.74
C PRO A 941 6.11 6.20 14.82
N ILE A 942 5.07 6.29 15.64
CA ILE A 942 5.11 7.14 16.85
C ILE A 942 5.99 6.49 17.94
N ALA A 943 6.35 7.27 18.95
CA ALA A 943 7.14 6.75 20.08
C ALA A 943 6.47 5.53 20.73
N GLY A 944 7.27 4.51 21.08
CA GLY A 944 6.78 3.25 21.66
C GLY A 944 6.16 2.26 20.65
N THR A 945 5.98 2.65 19.39
CA THR A 945 5.40 1.81 18.34
C THR A 945 6.46 1.26 17.38
N ARG A 946 6.29 0.01 16.96
CA ARG A 946 7.01 -0.62 15.84
C ARG A 946 6.03 -0.94 14.73
N VAL A 947 6.50 -0.90 13.49
CA VAL A 947 5.68 -1.16 12.31
C VAL A 947 6.45 -2.05 11.36
N HIS A 948 5.79 -3.07 10.83
CA HIS A 948 6.35 -4.00 9.87
C HIS A 948 5.39 -4.10 8.68
N VAL A 949 5.91 -3.95 7.46
CA VAL A 949 5.19 -4.34 6.23
C VAL A 949 5.67 -5.75 5.92
N LEU A 950 4.78 -6.74 5.98
CA LEU A 950 5.11 -8.15 5.83
C LEU A 950 4.50 -8.73 4.56
N ASP A 951 5.27 -9.60 3.89
CA ASP A 951 4.81 -10.39 2.76
C ASP A 951 3.92 -11.58 3.21
N PRO A 952 3.30 -12.34 2.28
CA PRO A 952 2.43 -13.47 2.61
C PRO A 952 3.10 -14.63 3.38
N PHE A 953 4.41 -14.60 3.56
CA PHE A 953 5.19 -15.58 4.31
C PHE A 953 5.65 -15.05 5.67
N LEU A 954 5.13 -13.89 6.10
CA LEU A 954 5.49 -13.18 7.33
C LEU A 954 6.98 -12.76 7.39
N SER A 955 7.63 -12.57 6.24
CA SER A 955 8.94 -11.90 6.17
C SER A 955 8.76 -10.41 5.88
N PRO A 956 9.70 -9.53 6.28
CA PRO A 956 9.67 -8.12 5.87
C PRO A 956 9.63 -7.99 4.35
N ALA A 957 8.65 -7.24 3.84
CA ALA A 957 8.55 -6.94 2.42
C ALA A 957 9.71 -6.01 2.01
N PRO A 958 10.31 -6.20 0.81
CA PRO A 958 11.30 -5.25 0.29
C PRO A 958 10.78 -3.81 0.21
N THR A 959 11.68 -2.83 0.26
CA THR A 959 11.32 -1.43 -0.03
C THR A 959 10.64 -1.33 -1.39
N GLY A 960 9.51 -0.62 -1.46
CA GLY A 960 8.64 -0.50 -2.64
C GLY A 960 7.65 -1.65 -2.85
N ALA A 961 7.87 -2.83 -2.26
CA ALA A 961 6.99 -3.99 -2.42
C ALA A 961 5.69 -3.87 -1.60
N VAL A 962 4.62 -4.51 -2.10
CA VAL A 962 3.32 -4.57 -1.42
C VAL A 962 3.34 -5.66 -0.34
N GLY A 963 3.00 -5.28 0.89
CA GLY A 963 2.76 -6.22 1.98
C GLY A 963 1.59 -5.79 2.86
N GLU A 964 1.23 -6.64 3.83
CA GLU A 964 0.25 -6.32 4.86
C GLU A 964 0.94 -5.60 6.04
N LEU A 965 0.25 -4.61 6.61
CA LEU A 965 0.77 -3.77 7.70
C LEU A 965 0.52 -4.43 9.07
N TYR A 966 1.58 -4.54 9.87
CA TYR A 966 1.57 -5.06 11.24
C TYR A 966 2.11 -4.03 12.23
N LEU A 967 1.49 -3.94 13.39
CA LEU A 967 1.85 -3.00 14.47
C LEU A 967 2.37 -3.76 15.69
N ALA A 968 3.39 -3.25 16.35
CA ALA A 968 3.96 -3.81 17.59
C ALA A 968 4.30 -2.71 18.61
N GLY A 969 4.57 -3.12 19.86
CA GLY A 969 5.05 -2.24 20.91
C GLY A 969 3.98 -1.79 21.91
N ASP A 970 4.24 -0.65 22.56
CA ASP A 970 3.56 -0.21 23.78
C ASP A 970 2.10 0.19 23.54
N GLY A 971 1.73 0.56 22.30
CA GLY A 971 0.36 0.94 21.90
C GLY A 971 -0.64 -0.21 21.75
N LEU A 972 -0.22 -1.48 21.77
CA LEU A 972 -1.12 -2.60 21.50
C LEU A 972 -2.16 -2.83 22.61
N ALA A 973 -3.41 -3.04 22.20
CA ALA A 973 -4.49 -3.50 23.07
C ALA A 973 -4.21 -4.89 23.68
N ARG A 974 -4.90 -5.24 24.77
CA ARG A 974 -4.86 -6.59 25.34
C ARG A 974 -5.46 -7.59 24.34
N GLY A 975 -6.54 -7.22 23.68
CA GLY A 975 -7.22 -8.03 22.66
C GLY A 975 -8.65 -7.58 22.44
N TYR A 976 -9.49 -8.49 21.93
CA TYR A 976 -10.94 -8.32 21.88
C TYR A 976 -11.59 -8.89 23.14
N LEU A 977 -12.43 -8.09 23.78
CA LEU A 977 -13.14 -8.43 25.01
C LEU A 977 -13.97 -9.70 24.80
N ASN A 978 -13.80 -10.67 25.70
CA ASN A 978 -14.49 -11.97 25.69
C ASN A 978 -14.34 -12.80 24.39
N GLN A 979 -13.37 -12.48 23.52
CA GLN A 979 -13.20 -13.09 22.20
C GLN A 979 -11.76 -13.61 21.98
N PRO A 980 -11.33 -14.67 22.69
CA PRO A 980 -9.96 -15.18 22.63
C PRO A 980 -9.58 -15.70 21.23
N GLY A 981 -10.49 -16.36 20.51
CA GLY A 981 -10.21 -16.86 19.16
C GLY A 981 -9.84 -15.78 18.16
N ARG A 982 -10.63 -14.69 18.08
CA ARG A 982 -10.30 -13.52 17.23
C ARG A 982 -9.07 -12.78 17.72
N THR A 983 -8.84 -12.78 19.04
CA THR A 983 -7.63 -12.19 19.61
C THR A 983 -6.40 -12.95 19.11
N ALA A 984 -6.40 -14.28 19.12
CA ALA A 984 -5.30 -15.08 18.56
C ALA A 984 -5.14 -14.93 17.04
N GLU A 985 -6.23 -14.74 16.29
CA GLU A 985 -6.21 -14.51 14.84
C GLU A 985 -5.54 -13.17 14.45
N ARG A 986 -5.75 -12.12 15.25
CA ARG A 986 -5.31 -10.75 14.92
C ARG A 986 -4.14 -10.23 15.76
N PHE A 987 -3.91 -10.75 16.97
CA PHE A 987 -2.77 -10.42 17.84
C PHE A 987 -1.83 -11.63 17.89
N VAL A 988 -1.01 -11.77 16.84
CA VAL A 988 -0.11 -12.90 16.62
C VAL A 988 1.23 -12.70 17.35
N ALA A 989 2.06 -13.75 17.41
CA ALA A 989 3.41 -13.65 17.97
C ALA A 989 4.29 -12.71 17.12
N ASP A 990 5.17 -11.94 17.78
CA ASP A 990 6.17 -11.08 17.12
C ASP A 990 7.51 -11.84 16.97
N PRO A 991 7.93 -12.24 15.75
CA PRO A 991 9.23 -12.89 15.53
C PRO A 991 10.38 -11.87 15.41
N PHE A 992 10.11 -10.56 15.41
CA PHE A 992 11.09 -9.48 15.30
C PHE A 992 11.35 -8.80 16.65
N GLY A 993 10.44 -8.95 17.60
CA GLY A 993 10.52 -8.41 18.95
C GLY A 993 11.14 -9.36 19.98
N PRO A 994 11.23 -8.94 21.27
CA PRO A 994 11.66 -9.82 22.35
C PRO A 994 10.66 -10.99 22.57
N PRO A 995 11.11 -12.13 23.14
CA PRO A 995 10.24 -13.27 23.42
C PRO A 995 8.98 -12.87 24.19
N GLY A 996 7.82 -13.36 23.73
CA GLY A 996 6.51 -13.06 24.31
C GLY A 996 5.86 -11.74 23.83
N SER A 997 6.54 -10.94 22.99
CA SER A 997 5.89 -9.80 22.33
C SER A 997 4.96 -10.22 21.18
N ARG A 998 4.09 -9.29 20.75
CA ARG A 998 2.97 -9.55 19.83
C ARG A 998 2.94 -8.52 18.70
N LEU A 999 2.44 -8.94 17.54
CA LEU A 999 2.07 -8.10 16.42
C LEU A 999 0.54 -8.04 16.30
N TYR A 1000 -0.02 -6.87 16.03
CA TYR A 1000 -1.40 -6.72 15.57
C TYR A 1000 -1.46 -6.66 14.04
N ARG A 1001 -2.27 -7.54 13.46
CA ARG A 1001 -2.52 -7.69 12.02
C ARG A 1001 -3.66 -6.77 11.56
N THR A 1002 -3.31 -5.66 10.91
CA THR A 1002 -4.27 -4.59 10.58
C THR A 1002 -5.26 -4.96 9.47
N GLY A 1003 -4.87 -5.81 8.52
CA GLY A 1003 -5.58 -6.04 7.25
C GLY A 1003 -5.41 -4.91 6.23
N ASP A 1004 -4.61 -3.87 6.52
CA ASP A 1004 -4.26 -2.82 5.57
C ASP A 1004 -3.07 -3.24 4.69
N LEU A 1005 -3.14 -2.95 3.40
CA LEU A 1005 -2.03 -3.13 2.45
C LEU A 1005 -1.21 -1.85 2.39
N ALA A 1006 0.10 -2.01 2.41
CA ALA A 1006 1.06 -0.92 2.45
C ALA A 1006 2.36 -1.26 1.70
N ARG A 1007 3.17 -0.25 1.41
CA ARG A 1007 4.58 -0.41 1.04
C ARG A 1007 5.47 0.53 1.84
N LEU A 1008 6.69 0.09 2.14
CA LEU A 1008 7.72 0.95 2.73
C LEU A 1008 8.38 1.74 1.59
N ARG A 1009 8.45 3.07 1.70
CA ARG A 1009 9.14 3.93 0.73
C ARG A 1009 10.64 4.08 1.08
N PRO A 1010 11.50 4.45 0.11
CA PRO A 1010 12.93 4.65 0.35
C PRO A 1010 13.28 5.70 1.43
N ASP A 1011 12.39 6.65 1.70
CA ASP A 1011 12.52 7.65 2.77
C ASP A 1011 12.16 7.11 4.18
N GLY A 1012 11.81 5.83 4.28
CA GLY A 1012 11.35 5.17 5.50
C GLY A 1012 9.92 5.52 5.91
N THR A 1013 9.12 6.18 5.05
CA THR A 1013 7.68 6.38 5.30
C THR A 1013 6.86 5.20 4.79
N VAL A 1014 5.73 4.96 5.44
CA VAL A 1014 4.76 3.94 5.01
C VAL A 1014 3.72 4.59 4.10
N GLU A 1015 3.46 3.96 2.96
CA GLU A 1015 2.40 4.30 2.01
C GLU A 1015 1.23 3.33 2.15
N PHE A 1016 0.00 3.86 2.08
CA PHE A 1016 -1.23 3.07 2.11
C PHE A 1016 -1.67 2.72 0.68
N LEU A 1017 -1.98 1.43 0.46
CA LEU A 1017 -2.36 0.91 -0.85
C LEU A 1017 -3.79 0.33 -0.88
N GLY A 1018 -4.44 0.18 0.27
CA GLY A 1018 -5.80 -0.36 0.37
C GLY A 1018 -5.94 -1.37 1.52
N ARG A 1019 -6.82 -2.34 1.35
CA ARG A 1019 -7.05 -3.42 2.34
C ARG A 1019 -7.01 -4.80 1.69
N ALA A 1020 -6.54 -5.77 2.48
CA ALA A 1020 -6.51 -7.19 2.12
C ALA A 1020 -7.85 -7.89 2.41
N ASP A 1021 -8.72 -7.27 3.21
CA ASP A 1021 -10.07 -7.74 3.53
C ASP A 1021 -11.16 -6.78 3.02
N GLN A 1022 -12.43 -7.16 3.19
CA GLN A 1022 -13.59 -6.42 2.67
C GLN A 1022 -14.01 -5.23 3.55
N GLN A 1023 -13.30 -4.97 4.65
CA GLN A 1023 -13.54 -3.84 5.51
C GLN A 1023 -13.29 -2.54 4.73
N VAL A 1024 -14.12 -1.53 4.95
CA VAL A 1024 -14.00 -0.22 4.29
C VAL A 1024 -14.05 0.90 5.32
N LYS A 1025 -13.58 2.09 4.91
CA LYS A 1025 -13.78 3.33 5.65
C LYS A 1025 -14.67 4.26 4.85
N ILE A 1026 -15.69 4.84 5.48
CA ILE A 1026 -16.66 5.74 4.85
C ILE A 1026 -16.92 6.89 5.83
N ARG A 1027 -16.56 8.13 5.46
CA ARG A 1027 -16.62 9.32 6.34
C ARG A 1027 -15.92 9.11 7.68
N GLY A 1028 -14.77 8.45 7.65
CA GLY A 1028 -13.97 8.03 8.82
C GLY A 1028 -14.49 6.81 9.59
N PHE A 1029 -15.75 6.40 9.39
CA PHE A 1029 -16.30 5.25 10.08
C PHE A 1029 -15.72 3.94 9.52
N ARG A 1030 -15.25 3.07 10.42
CA ARG A 1030 -14.88 1.68 10.09
C ARG A 1030 -16.16 0.89 9.86
N VAL A 1031 -16.37 0.44 8.62
CA VAL A 1031 -17.53 -0.37 8.23
C VAL A 1031 -17.06 -1.77 7.84
N GLU A 1032 -17.65 -2.78 8.46
CA GLU A 1032 -17.57 -4.17 8.04
C GLU A 1032 -18.85 -4.49 7.24
N PRO A 1033 -18.81 -4.69 5.90
CA PRO A 1033 -20.00 -5.04 5.13
C PRO A 1033 -20.71 -6.29 5.67
N GLY A 1034 -19.94 -7.25 6.20
CA GLY A 1034 -20.46 -8.44 6.88
C GLY A 1034 -21.35 -8.16 8.11
N GLU A 1035 -21.20 -7.02 8.80
CA GLU A 1035 -22.11 -6.64 9.89
C GLU A 1035 -23.52 -6.37 9.34
N ILE A 1036 -23.57 -5.65 8.23
CA ILE A 1036 -24.79 -5.22 7.55
C ILE A 1036 -25.43 -6.40 6.81
N GLU A 1037 -24.63 -7.27 6.18
CA GLU A 1037 -25.09 -8.52 5.55
C GLU A 1037 -25.70 -9.49 6.56
N ALA A 1038 -25.17 -9.56 7.79
CA ALA A 1038 -25.75 -10.36 8.85
C ALA A 1038 -27.06 -9.75 9.36
N ALA A 1039 -27.11 -8.43 9.57
CA ALA A 1039 -28.33 -7.73 9.97
C ALA A 1039 -29.45 -7.88 8.92
N ALA A 1040 -29.12 -7.79 7.63
CA ALA A 1040 -30.05 -7.99 6.53
C ALA A 1040 -30.56 -9.43 6.43
N ARG A 1041 -29.69 -10.44 6.57
CA ARG A 1041 -30.10 -11.87 6.63
C ARG A 1041 -30.94 -12.22 7.85
N ALA A 1042 -30.91 -11.40 8.90
CA ALA A 1042 -31.77 -11.55 10.07
C ALA A 1042 -33.15 -10.88 9.92
N LEU A 1043 -33.50 -10.35 8.73
CA LEU A 1043 -34.82 -9.80 8.43
C LEU A 1043 -35.74 -10.88 7.82
N PRO A 1044 -37.05 -10.88 8.14
CA PRO A 1044 -38.00 -11.80 7.51
C PRO A 1044 -38.02 -11.69 5.99
N GLY A 1045 -38.06 -12.84 5.30
CA GLY A 1045 -38.14 -12.88 3.83
C GLY A 1045 -36.80 -12.64 3.10
N VAL A 1046 -35.66 -12.63 3.79
CA VAL A 1046 -34.32 -12.50 3.19
C VAL A 1046 -33.57 -13.83 3.20
N ARG A 1047 -33.23 -14.36 2.02
CA ARG A 1047 -32.45 -15.60 1.85
C ARG A 1047 -30.95 -15.35 1.93
N ALA A 1048 -30.48 -14.29 1.28
CA ALA A 1048 -29.08 -13.90 1.22
C ALA A 1048 -28.96 -12.37 1.12
N ALA A 1049 -27.82 -11.84 1.55
CA ALA A 1049 -27.50 -10.43 1.39
C ALA A 1049 -26.01 -10.25 1.11
N ALA A 1050 -25.67 -9.29 0.26
CA ALA A 1050 -24.32 -8.84 -0.02
C ALA A 1050 -24.26 -7.31 0.07
N VAL A 1051 -23.22 -6.75 0.69
CA VAL A 1051 -23.08 -5.30 0.87
C VAL A 1051 -21.79 -4.83 0.24
N VAL A 1052 -21.85 -3.74 -0.52
CA VAL A 1052 -20.68 -3.11 -1.14
C VAL A 1052 -20.66 -1.61 -0.87
N ALA A 1053 -19.47 -1.07 -0.70
CA ALA A 1053 -19.23 0.36 -0.67
C ALA A 1053 -18.91 0.84 -2.09
N ARG A 1054 -19.94 1.32 -2.78
CA ARG A 1054 -19.94 1.70 -4.19
C ARG A 1054 -19.62 3.19 -4.35
N GLU A 1055 -19.00 3.53 -5.46
CA GLU A 1055 -18.61 4.89 -5.85
C GLU A 1055 -18.94 5.00 -7.35
N ASP A 1056 -19.92 5.85 -7.67
CA ASP A 1056 -20.48 5.97 -9.02
C ASP A 1056 -20.23 7.41 -9.50
N GLY A 1057 -19.26 7.59 -10.42
CA GLY A 1057 -18.86 8.90 -10.93
C GLY A 1057 -18.13 9.76 -9.90
N THR A 1058 -18.54 11.02 -9.73
CA THR A 1058 -18.03 11.96 -8.72
C THR A 1058 -18.76 11.87 -7.37
N ALA A 1059 -19.75 10.99 -7.24
CA ALA A 1059 -20.55 10.87 -6.02
C ALA A 1059 -19.74 10.22 -4.88
N PRO A 1060 -19.89 10.69 -3.62
CA PRO A 1060 -19.15 10.12 -2.49
C PRO A 1060 -19.52 8.66 -2.27
N ARG A 1061 -18.54 7.85 -1.85
CA ARG A 1061 -18.68 6.41 -1.63
C ARG A 1061 -19.81 6.08 -0.62
N ARG A 1062 -20.73 5.18 -1.02
CA ARG A 1062 -21.97 4.85 -0.30
C ARG A 1062 -22.15 3.35 -0.11
N LEU A 1063 -22.81 2.95 0.98
CA LEU A 1063 -23.20 1.57 1.23
C LEU A 1063 -24.45 1.20 0.44
N VAL A 1064 -24.39 0.10 -0.31
CA VAL A 1064 -25.54 -0.48 -1.03
C VAL A 1064 -25.67 -1.94 -0.63
N ALA A 1065 -26.86 -2.33 -0.18
CA ALA A 1065 -27.18 -3.71 0.16
C ALA A 1065 -27.96 -4.38 -0.97
N TYR A 1066 -27.48 -5.51 -1.48
CA TYR A 1066 -28.16 -6.35 -2.43
C TYR A 1066 -28.77 -7.51 -1.67
N VAL A 1067 -30.07 -7.68 -1.79
CA VAL A 1067 -30.86 -8.64 -1.01
C VAL A 1067 -31.51 -9.63 -1.95
N GLU A 1068 -31.38 -10.91 -1.63
CA GLU A 1068 -32.09 -11.97 -2.32
C GLU A 1068 -33.29 -12.42 -1.46
N PRO A 1069 -34.51 -12.47 -2.02
CA PRO A 1069 -35.72 -12.83 -1.29
C PRO A 1069 -35.73 -14.32 -0.97
N ASP A 1070 -36.35 -14.67 0.17
CA ASP A 1070 -36.77 -16.04 0.44
C ASP A 1070 -38.03 -16.36 -0.37
N THR A 1071 -37.89 -17.28 -1.33
CA THR A 1071 -38.98 -17.72 -2.21
C THR A 1071 -40.08 -18.48 -1.46
N GLY A 1072 -39.82 -18.97 -0.24
CA GLY A 1072 -40.81 -19.58 0.63
C GLY A 1072 -41.73 -18.58 1.36
N ALA A 1073 -41.39 -17.29 1.41
CA ALA A 1073 -42.08 -16.30 2.24
C ALA A 1073 -43.37 -15.71 1.63
N GLY A 1074 -43.76 -16.13 0.43
CA GLY A 1074 -45.04 -15.77 -0.22
C GLY A 1074 -45.16 -14.32 -0.72
N ARG A 1075 -44.36 -13.38 -0.22
CA ARG A 1075 -44.30 -11.98 -0.70
C ARG A 1075 -42.84 -11.51 -0.79
N ARG A 1076 -42.47 -10.94 -1.95
CA ARG A 1076 -41.15 -10.32 -2.16
C ARG A 1076 -40.98 -9.14 -1.19
N PRO A 1077 -39.86 -9.02 -0.44
CA PRO A 1077 -39.59 -7.88 0.41
C PRO A 1077 -39.52 -6.57 -0.37
N GLU A 1078 -39.96 -5.49 0.26
CA GLU A 1078 -39.91 -4.15 -0.32
C GLU A 1078 -38.63 -3.41 0.10
N PRO A 1079 -37.87 -2.82 -0.83
CA PRO A 1079 -36.62 -2.09 -0.54
C PRO A 1079 -36.72 -1.07 0.60
N ALA A 1080 -37.78 -0.27 0.63
CA ALA A 1080 -37.98 0.76 1.66
C ALA A 1080 -38.20 0.14 3.05
N GLY A 1081 -39.02 -0.91 3.14
CA GLY A 1081 -39.27 -1.64 4.39
C GLY A 1081 -38.02 -2.34 4.93
N LEU A 1082 -37.22 -2.95 4.05
CA LEU A 1082 -35.93 -3.54 4.44
C LEU A 1082 -34.94 -2.47 4.96
N ARG A 1083 -34.83 -1.32 4.30
CA ARG A 1083 -33.96 -0.22 4.76
C ARG A 1083 -34.42 0.34 6.11
N HIS A 1084 -35.72 0.45 6.34
CA HIS A 1084 -36.28 0.88 7.62
C HIS A 1084 -35.92 -0.09 8.75
N ALA A 1085 -36.16 -1.39 8.56
CA ALA A 1085 -35.84 -2.42 9.57
C ALA A 1085 -34.33 -2.57 9.83
N LEU A 1086 -33.47 -2.24 8.85
CA LEU A 1086 -32.02 -2.10 9.08
C LEU A 1086 -31.69 -0.89 9.95
N ALA A 1087 -32.39 0.23 9.81
CA ALA A 1087 -32.16 1.45 10.58
C ALA A 1087 -32.57 1.34 12.06
N GLU A 1088 -33.48 0.43 12.40
CA GLU A 1088 -33.83 0.11 13.79
C GLU A 1088 -32.71 -0.69 14.51
N ARG A 1089 -31.94 -1.49 13.74
CA ARG A 1089 -30.94 -2.44 14.27
C ARG A 1089 -29.50 -1.94 14.17
N LEU A 1090 -29.20 -1.05 13.24
CA LEU A 1090 -27.85 -0.57 12.93
C LEU A 1090 -27.69 0.92 13.30
N PRO A 1091 -26.49 1.37 13.74
CA PRO A 1091 -26.14 2.78 13.79
C PRO A 1091 -26.36 3.44 12.43
N ALA A 1092 -26.74 4.73 12.43
CA ALA A 1092 -27.04 5.47 11.20
C ALA A 1092 -25.93 5.40 10.12
N HIS A 1093 -24.66 5.32 10.52
CA HIS A 1093 -23.51 5.21 9.60
C HIS A 1093 -23.30 3.80 9.00
N LEU A 1094 -23.96 2.76 9.52
CA LEU A 1094 -23.96 1.40 8.97
C LEU A 1094 -25.23 1.09 8.16
N VAL A 1095 -26.24 1.97 8.15
CA VAL A 1095 -27.46 1.79 7.35
C VAL A 1095 -27.13 2.00 5.86
N PRO A 1096 -27.48 1.07 4.95
CA PRO A 1096 -27.32 1.28 3.52
C PRO A 1096 -28.06 2.51 2.99
N ALA A 1097 -27.42 3.24 2.08
CA ALA A 1097 -28.06 4.32 1.34
C ALA A 1097 -29.21 3.78 0.48
N ALA A 1098 -29.00 2.62 -0.15
CA ALA A 1098 -30.01 1.91 -0.93
C ALA A 1098 -30.02 0.40 -0.62
N VAL A 1099 -31.20 -0.22 -0.77
CA VAL A 1099 -31.40 -1.67 -0.76
C VAL A 1099 -31.92 -2.07 -2.14
N VAL A 1100 -31.26 -3.03 -2.80
CA VAL A 1100 -31.62 -3.53 -4.13
C VAL A 1100 -32.03 -4.99 -3.99
N VAL A 1101 -33.29 -5.31 -4.27
CA VAL A 1101 -33.76 -6.70 -4.25
C VAL A 1101 -33.50 -7.34 -5.61
N LEU A 1102 -32.67 -8.39 -5.66
CA LEU A 1102 -32.38 -9.17 -6.86
C LEU A 1102 -33.16 -10.50 -6.85
N GLU A 1103 -33.27 -11.18 -7.99
CA GLU A 1103 -33.78 -12.56 -8.03
C GLU A 1103 -32.75 -13.56 -7.49
N ALA A 1104 -31.48 -13.35 -7.84
CA ALA A 1104 -30.33 -14.06 -7.30
C ALA A 1104 -29.13 -13.11 -7.18
N LEU A 1105 -28.25 -13.33 -6.21
CA LEU A 1105 -26.94 -12.66 -6.19
C LEU A 1105 -26.06 -13.21 -7.33
N PRO A 1106 -25.43 -12.36 -8.16
CA PRO A 1106 -24.60 -12.81 -9.28
C PRO A 1106 -23.32 -13.48 -8.77
N LEU A 1107 -22.95 -14.61 -9.37
CA LEU A 1107 -21.77 -15.39 -8.99
C LEU A 1107 -20.78 -15.50 -10.17
N THR A 1108 -19.49 -15.55 -9.85
CA THR A 1108 -18.42 -15.94 -10.78
C THR A 1108 -18.57 -17.43 -11.16
N PRO A 1109 -17.90 -17.91 -12.23
CA PRO A 1109 -17.82 -19.35 -12.53
C PRO A 1109 -17.27 -20.21 -11.38
N SER A 1110 -16.50 -19.61 -10.47
CA SER A 1110 -15.98 -20.23 -9.24
C SER A 1110 -16.94 -20.16 -8.03
N GLY A 1111 -18.17 -19.70 -8.21
CA GLY A 1111 -19.20 -19.65 -7.17
C GLY A 1111 -19.04 -18.54 -6.12
N LYS A 1112 -18.10 -17.61 -6.30
CA LYS A 1112 -17.92 -16.42 -5.45
C LYS A 1112 -18.87 -15.31 -5.93
N LEU A 1113 -19.24 -14.35 -5.07
CA LEU A 1113 -20.02 -13.17 -5.48
C LEU A 1113 -19.29 -12.34 -6.55
N ASP A 1114 -19.89 -12.16 -7.73
CA ASP A 1114 -19.40 -11.22 -8.74
C ASP A 1114 -19.89 -9.81 -8.43
N ARG A 1115 -19.02 -9.01 -7.81
CA ARG A 1115 -19.31 -7.61 -7.48
C ARG A 1115 -19.37 -6.68 -8.68
N ARG A 1116 -18.77 -7.03 -9.82
CA ARG A 1116 -18.80 -6.21 -11.05
C ARG A 1116 -20.15 -6.36 -11.76
N ALA A 1117 -20.80 -7.52 -11.62
CA ALA A 1117 -22.13 -7.81 -12.13
C ALA A 1117 -23.28 -7.22 -11.29
N LEU A 1118 -23.01 -6.60 -10.13
CA LEU A 1118 -24.06 -5.98 -9.30
C LEU A 1118 -24.61 -4.71 -9.98
N PRO A 1119 -25.92 -4.62 -10.27
CA PRO A 1119 -26.52 -3.49 -10.98
C PRO A 1119 -26.45 -2.20 -10.15
N ALA A 1120 -26.37 -1.04 -10.81
CA ALA A 1120 -26.43 0.24 -10.11
C ALA A 1120 -27.77 0.39 -9.34
N PRO A 1121 -27.76 0.88 -8.10
CA PRO A 1121 -29.00 1.17 -7.38
C PRO A 1121 -29.73 2.36 -8.03
N ASP A 1122 -31.05 2.24 -8.13
CA ASP A 1122 -31.92 3.36 -8.52
C ASP A 1122 -32.27 4.18 -7.28
N PHE A 1123 -31.56 5.29 -7.07
CA PHE A 1123 -31.84 6.23 -5.98
C PHE A 1123 -33.09 7.09 -6.20
N THR A 1124 -33.71 7.07 -7.39
CA THR A 1124 -34.82 7.96 -7.76
C THR A 1124 -36.21 7.37 -7.52
N ARG A 1125 -36.31 6.05 -7.31
CA ARG A 1125 -37.59 5.30 -7.29
C ARG A 1125 -38.35 5.29 -5.96
N ALA A 1126 -38.09 6.25 -5.06
CA ALA A 1126 -38.42 6.12 -3.64
C ALA A 1126 -39.64 6.91 -3.10
N SER A 1127 -40.53 7.46 -3.95
CA SER A 1127 -41.92 7.73 -3.55
C SER A 1127 -42.89 7.86 -4.74
N THR A 1128 -44.20 7.83 -4.45
CA THR A 1128 -45.23 8.39 -5.32
C THR A 1128 -45.15 9.93 -5.27
N PHE A 1129 -44.75 10.55 -6.38
CA PHE A 1129 -44.58 12.00 -6.49
C PHE A 1129 -45.83 12.80 -6.06
N ASP A 1130 -45.73 13.49 -4.92
CA ASP A 1130 -46.73 14.43 -4.39
C ASP A 1130 -46.17 15.86 -4.52
N PRO A 1131 -46.79 16.74 -5.34
CA PRO A 1131 -46.23 18.06 -5.64
C PRO A 1131 -46.36 19.06 -4.47
N PRO A 1132 -45.39 19.98 -4.29
CA PRO A 1132 -45.42 20.98 -3.23
C PRO A 1132 -46.59 21.96 -3.35
N ARG A 1133 -47.17 22.35 -2.21
CA ARG A 1133 -48.45 23.09 -2.15
C ARG A 1133 -48.27 24.52 -1.62
N THR A 1134 -47.30 24.74 -0.75
CA THR A 1134 -46.94 26.05 -0.16
C THR A 1134 -45.59 26.55 -0.68
N GLU A 1135 -45.29 27.85 -0.55
CA GLU A 1135 -44.00 28.41 -0.99
C GLU A 1135 -42.78 27.79 -0.26
N PRO A 1136 -42.80 27.57 1.07
CA PRO A 1136 -41.70 26.86 1.74
C PRO A 1136 -41.51 25.45 1.21
N GLU A 1137 -42.58 24.70 0.93
CA GLU A 1137 -42.49 23.37 0.33
C GLU A 1137 -41.90 23.40 -1.09
N LYS A 1138 -42.27 24.39 -1.92
CA LYS A 1138 -41.71 24.56 -3.28
C LYS A 1138 -40.22 24.86 -3.23
N ALA A 1139 -39.82 25.80 -2.39
CA ALA A 1139 -38.42 26.15 -2.17
C ALA A 1139 -37.62 24.95 -1.64
N LEU A 1140 -38.16 24.19 -0.69
CA LEU A 1140 -37.50 22.99 -0.16
C LEU A 1140 -37.38 21.86 -1.20
N CYS A 1141 -38.40 21.62 -2.03
CA CYS A 1141 -38.30 20.63 -3.11
C CYS A 1141 -37.26 21.05 -4.16
N ALA A 1142 -37.19 22.34 -4.51
CA ALA A 1142 -36.19 22.87 -5.44
C ALA A 1142 -34.76 22.78 -4.86
N LEU A 1143 -34.58 23.14 -3.59
CA LEU A 1143 -33.29 23.03 -2.88
C LEU A 1143 -32.84 21.59 -2.70
N PHE A 1144 -33.76 20.65 -2.43
CA PHE A 1144 -33.44 19.22 -2.45
C PHE A 1144 -32.97 18.79 -3.85
N ALA A 1145 -33.71 19.14 -4.91
CA ALA A 1145 -33.36 18.78 -6.29
C ALA A 1145 -31.97 19.30 -6.70
N GLU A 1146 -31.68 20.58 -6.40
CA GLU A 1146 -30.39 21.22 -6.70
C GLU A 1146 -29.23 20.55 -5.94
N VAL A 1147 -29.38 20.33 -4.63
CA VAL A 1147 -28.28 19.86 -3.77
C VAL A 1147 -28.03 18.36 -3.89
N LEU A 1148 -29.04 17.59 -4.31
CA LEU A 1148 -28.96 16.16 -4.60
C LEU A 1148 -28.62 15.85 -6.07
N GLU A 1149 -28.60 16.86 -6.94
CA GLU A 1149 -28.40 16.73 -8.39
C GLU A 1149 -29.43 15.79 -9.05
N VAL A 1150 -30.69 15.83 -8.60
CA VAL A 1150 -31.80 15.02 -9.12
C VAL A 1150 -32.83 15.87 -9.89
N GLU A 1151 -33.44 15.29 -10.92
CA GLU A 1151 -34.34 16.03 -11.83
C GLU A 1151 -35.58 16.63 -11.13
N ARG A 1152 -36.14 15.92 -10.15
CA ARG A 1152 -37.35 16.31 -9.40
C ARG A 1152 -37.38 15.67 -8.01
N VAL A 1153 -38.06 16.35 -7.09
CA VAL A 1153 -38.30 15.91 -5.70
C VAL A 1153 -39.75 16.24 -5.32
N GLY A 1154 -40.44 15.32 -4.67
CA GLY A 1154 -41.78 15.46 -4.11
C GLY A 1154 -41.79 15.70 -2.59
N LEU A 1155 -42.95 16.10 -2.07
CA LEU A 1155 -43.17 16.49 -0.66
C LEU A 1155 -42.70 15.47 0.39
N HIS A 1156 -42.75 14.19 0.05
CA HIS A 1156 -42.52 13.07 0.96
C HIS A 1156 -41.25 12.27 0.64
N ASP A 1157 -40.43 12.74 -0.30
CA ASP A 1157 -39.14 12.13 -0.57
C ASP A 1157 -38.18 12.34 0.61
N ASP A 1158 -37.66 11.24 1.15
CA ASP A 1158 -36.64 11.27 2.20
C ASP A 1158 -35.30 11.67 1.60
N PHE A 1159 -34.74 12.77 2.11
CA PHE A 1159 -33.48 13.36 1.69
C PHE A 1159 -32.34 12.33 1.59
N PHE A 1160 -32.26 11.41 2.55
CA PHE A 1160 -31.21 10.40 2.63
C PHE A 1160 -31.51 9.16 1.77
N ALA A 1161 -32.77 8.93 1.39
CA ALA A 1161 -33.17 7.91 0.42
C ALA A 1161 -32.84 8.34 -1.02
N LEU A 1162 -33.02 9.63 -1.34
CA LEU A 1162 -32.58 10.25 -2.61
C LEU A 1162 -31.06 10.41 -2.73
N GLY A 1163 -30.27 9.84 -1.81
CA GLY A 1163 -28.80 9.92 -1.83
C GLY A 1163 -28.21 11.14 -1.11
N GLY A 1164 -28.99 11.85 -0.32
CA GLY A 1164 -28.48 12.86 0.61
C GLY A 1164 -27.67 12.24 1.74
N ASP A 1165 -26.80 13.05 2.35
CA ASP A 1165 -25.95 12.66 3.47
C ASP A 1165 -25.61 13.84 4.38
N SER A 1166 -24.78 13.64 5.40
CA SER A 1166 -24.39 14.68 6.37
C SER A 1166 -23.72 15.91 5.78
N ILE A 1167 -22.99 15.77 4.66
CA ILE A 1167 -22.31 16.88 3.97
C ILE A 1167 -23.30 17.57 3.02
N VAL A 1168 -24.10 16.78 2.31
CA VAL A 1168 -25.17 17.25 1.45
C VAL A 1168 -26.24 17.99 2.27
N SER A 1169 -26.57 17.55 3.50
CA SER A 1169 -27.51 18.22 4.41
C SER A 1169 -26.98 19.55 4.93
N VAL A 1170 -25.66 19.70 5.08
CA VAL A 1170 -25.03 20.98 5.40
C VAL A 1170 -25.17 21.94 4.22
N ARG A 1171 -24.89 21.49 2.99
CA ARG A 1171 -25.06 22.32 1.78
C ARG A 1171 -26.52 22.70 1.53
N LEU A 1172 -27.46 21.82 1.89
CA LEU A 1172 -28.90 22.11 1.91
C LEU A 1172 -29.24 23.16 2.98
N ALA A 1173 -28.80 23.00 4.22
CA ALA A 1173 -29.08 23.94 5.31
C ALA A 1173 -28.43 25.32 5.11
N ASP A 1174 -27.28 25.39 4.45
CA ASP A 1174 -26.65 26.66 4.05
C ASP A 1174 -27.45 27.36 2.94
N ARG A 1175 -27.82 26.65 1.86
CA ARG A 1175 -28.68 27.23 0.82
C ARG A 1175 -30.07 27.61 1.32
N ALA A 1176 -30.68 26.79 2.19
CA ALA A 1176 -31.95 27.09 2.83
C ALA A 1176 -31.86 28.41 3.63
N ARG A 1177 -30.81 28.58 4.46
CA ARG A 1177 -30.55 29.84 5.18
C ARG A 1177 -30.39 31.03 4.22
N ARG A 1178 -29.68 30.87 3.09
CA ARG A 1178 -29.57 31.91 2.06
C ARG A 1178 -30.91 32.23 1.36
N ALA A 1179 -31.85 31.30 1.36
CA ALA A 1179 -33.21 31.47 0.84
C ALA A 1179 -34.23 31.92 1.92
N GLY A 1180 -33.77 32.41 3.08
CA GLY A 1180 -34.63 32.84 4.20
C GLY A 1180 -35.24 31.70 5.03
N LEU A 1181 -35.05 30.44 4.62
CA LEU A 1181 -35.53 29.26 5.34
C LEU A 1181 -34.49 28.89 6.41
N GLY A 1182 -34.70 29.35 7.65
CA GLY A 1182 -33.77 29.25 8.78
C GLY A 1182 -33.49 27.84 9.32
N LEU A 1183 -33.15 26.89 8.44
CA LEU A 1183 -32.90 25.49 8.76
C LEU A 1183 -31.45 25.23 9.17
N SER A 1184 -31.29 24.34 10.14
CA SER A 1184 -30.02 23.73 10.53
C SER A 1184 -29.84 22.34 9.88
N PRO A 1185 -28.62 21.80 9.82
CA PRO A 1185 -28.40 20.41 9.40
C PRO A 1185 -29.14 19.40 10.29
N ARG A 1186 -29.34 19.72 11.58
CA ARG A 1186 -30.10 18.90 12.53
C ARG A 1186 -31.55 18.74 12.08
N ASP A 1187 -32.19 19.80 11.60
CA ASP A 1187 -33.59 19.76 11.14
C ASP A 1187 -33.75 18.82 9.95
N VAL A 1188 -32.76 18.79 9.04
CA VAL A 1188 -32.72 17.83 7.92
C VAL A 1188 -32.63 16.39 8.43
N PHE A 1189 -31.81 16.10 9.45
CA PHE A 1189 -31.74 14.76 10.07
C PHE A 1189 -33.01 14.36 10.82
N THR A 1190 -33.69 15.31 11.45
CA THR A 1190 -34.91 15.10 12.25
C THR A 1190 -36.15 14.95 11.38
N HIS A 1191 -36.35 15.82 10.40
CA HIS A 1191 -37.60 15.94 9.64
C HIS A 1191 -37.55 15.32 8.23
N ARG A 1192 -36.34 15.16 7.67
CA ARG A 1192 -35.95 14.34 6.49
C ARG A 1192 -36.63 14.58 5.14
N THR A 1193 -37.78 15.21 5.09
CA THR A 1193 -38.63 15.38 3.91
C THR A 1193 -38.98 16.86 3.72
N PRO A 1194 -39.26 17.35 2.51
CA PRO A 1194 -39.69 18.73 2.31
C PRO A 1194 -40.94 19.10 3.13
N ALA A 1195 -41.94 18.20 3.21
CA ALA A 1195 -43.13 18.41 4.04
C ALA A 1195 -42.82 18.36 5.56
N GLY A 1196 -41.83 17.57 5.98
CA GLY A 1196 -41.38 17.56 7.37
C GLY A 1196 -40.70 18.86 7.76
N LEU A 1197 -39.79 19.35 6.91
CA LEU A 1197 -39.04 20.58 7.10
C LEU A 1197 -39.92 21.83 7.00
N ALA A 1198 -40.90 21.86 6.09
CA ALA A 1198 -41.86 22.95 6.00
C ALA A 1198 -42.66 23.11 7.30
N ARG A 1199 -42.99 22.01 7.99
CA ARG A 1199 -43.67 22.02 9.30
C ARG A 1199 -42.78 22.37 10.49
N SER A 1200 -41.45 22.38 10.33
CA SER A 1200 -40.51 22.77 11.40
C SER A 1200 -40.05 24.23 11.31
N LEU A 1201 -40.48 24.97 10.28
CA LEU A 1201 -40.22 26.40 10.15
C LEU A 1201 -41.11 27.20 11.12
N PRO A 1202 -40.62 28.30 11.72
CA PRO A 1202 -41.43 29.21 12.51
C PRO A 1202 -42.59 29.84 11.72
N ASP A 1203 -43.73 30.05 12.38
CA ASP A 1203 -44.86 30.79 11.80
C ASP A 1203 -44.42 32.20 11.38
N GLY A 1204 -44.67 32.55 10.12
CA GLY A 1204 -44.26 33.82 9.51
C GLY A 1204 -42.93 33.78 8.75
N THR A 1205 -42.27 32.62 8.62
CA THR A 1205 -41.06 32.47 7.78
C THR A 1205 -41.44 32.48 6.29
N ALA A 1206 -41.60 33.67 5.71
CA ALA A 1206 -41.69 33.86 4.26
C ALA A 1206 -40.27 33.91 3.66
N PRO A 1207 -40.01 33.26 2.52
CA PRO A 1207 -38.79 33.51 1.74
C PRO A 1207 -38.80 34.98 1.27
N GLU A 1208 -37.63 35.64 1.29
CA GLU A 1208 -37.52 37.00 0.77
C GLU A 1208 -37.78 37.02 -0.74
N GLU A 1209 -38.79 37.79 -1.17
CA GLU A 1209 -39.04 38.05 -2.59
C GLU A 1209 -37.96 38.97 -3.16
N GLU A 1210 -36.90 38.41 -3.76
CA GLU A 1210 -36.40 38.83 -5.08
C GLU A 1210 -35.22 37.96 -5.56
N PHE A 1211 -35.49 37.05 -6.50
CA PHE A 1211 -35.06 37.27 -7.89
C PHE A 1211 -35.79 36.29 -8.82
N SER A 1212 -36.84 36.77 -9.48
CA SER A 1212 -37.43 36.07 -10.63
C SER A 1212 -36.49 36.15 -11.82
N ALA A 1213 -35.42 35.34 -11.81
CA ALA A 1213 -34.71 34.99 -13.02
C ALA A 1213 -35.63 34.09 -13.87
N THR A 1214 -36.52 34.71 -14.64
CA THR A 1214 -37.24 34.03 -15.72
C THR A 1214 -36.19 33.44 -16.66
N ALA A 1215 -35.99 32.13 -16.59
CA ALA A 1215 -35.29 31.42 -17.63
C ALA A 1215 -36.06 31.68 -18.94
N GLU A 1216 -35.44 32.39 -19.88
CA GLU A 1216 -35.97 32.45 -21.23
C GLU A 1216 -36.16 31.01 -21.74
N PRO A 1217 -37.28 30.68 -22.39
CA PRO A 1217 -37.46 29.35 -22.94
C PRO A 1217 -36.32 29.07 -23.93
N LEU A 1218 -35.74 27.86 -23.85
CA LEU A 1218 -34.70 27.39 -24.78
C LEU A 1218 -35.12 27.65 -26.23
N VAL A 1219 -34.63 28.75 -26.82
CA VAL A 1219 -34.92 29.11 -28.20
C VAL A 1219 -34.31 28.02 -29.07
N THR A 1220 -35.16 27.22 -29.70
CA THR A 1220 -34.72 26.21 -30.65
C THR A 1220 -34.17 26.95 -31.87
N LEU A 1221 -32.84 27.10 -31.92
CA LEU A 1221 -32.16 27.81 -32.99
C LEU A 1221 -32.48 27.14 -34.33
N SER A 1222 -33.05 27.92 -35.24
CA SER A 1222 -33.26 27.47 -36.61
C SER A 1222 -31.92 27.15 -37.29
N ARG A 1223 -31.94 26.28 -38.30
CA ARG A 1223 -30.74 25.79 -38.99
C ARG A 1223 -29.83 26.94 -39.47
N SER A 1224 -30.44 28.04 -39.95
CA SER A 1224 -29.77 29.27 -40.39
C SER A 1224 -29.10 30.07 -39.25
N GLN A 1225 -29.66 30.07 -38.04
CA GLN A 1225 -29.01 30.68 -36.87
C GLN A 1225 -27.81 29.85 -36.42
N LEU A 1226 -27.94 28.51 -36.46
CA LEU A 1226 -26.87 27.58 -36.11
C LEU A 1226 -25.67 27.69 -37.07
N ASP A 1227 -25.94 27.91 -38.36
CA ASP A 1227 -24.89 28.11 -39.37
C ASP A 1227 -24.24 29.51 -39.27
N ASN A 1228 -24.96 30.53 -38.80
CA ASN A 1228 -24.38 31.84 -38.47
C ASN A 1228 -23.39 31.78 -37.28
N VAL A 1229 -23.69 30.97 -36.26
CA VAL A 1229 -22.77 30.72 -35.14
C VAL A 1229 -21.52 29.96 -35.62
N LYS A 1230 -21.68 28.94 -36.47
CA LYS A 1230 -20.56 28.22 -37.10
C LYS A 1230 -19.69 29.10 -38.00
N ALA A 1231 -20.28 30.09 -38.68
CA ALA A 1231 -19.54 31.04 -39.49
C ALA A 1231 -18.65 31.95 -38.61
N ARG A 1232 -19.19 32.47 -37.50
CA ARG A 1232 -18.41 33.29 -36.53
C ARG A 1232 -17.31 32.51 -35.81
N TRP A 1233 -17.45 31.19 -35.64
CA TRP A 1233 -16.43 30.35 -34.99
C TRP A 1233 -15.28 29.95 -35.94
N ARG A 1234 -15.44 30.12 -37.26
CA ARG A 1234 -14.42 29.82 -38.28
C ARG A 1234 -13.57 31.03 -38.70
N SER A 1235 -13.71 32.16 -38.01
CA SER A 1235 -12.96 33.40 -38.26
C SER A 1235 -12.26 33.93 -37.00
N ARG A 1236 -11.73 33.03 -36.17
CA ARG A 1236 -10.80 33.29 -35.06
C ARG A 1236 -9.72 32.22 -35.06
#